data_AF-A0A1I4AFR1-F1
#
_entry.id   AF-A0A1I4AFR1-F1
#
_cell.length_a   1.000
_cell.length_b   1.000
_cell.length_c   1.000
_cell.angle_alpha   90.00
_cell.angle_beta   90.00
_cell.angle_gamma   90.00
#
_symmetry.space_group_name_H-M   'P 1'
#
loop_
_entity.id
_entity.type
_entity.pdbx_description
1 polymer ?
#
loop_
_entity_poly.entity_id
_entity_poly.type
_entity_poly.pdbx_seq_one_letter_code
_entity_poly.pdbx_strand_id
1 'polypeptide(L)'
;MRQEWEPEDLIEVWTLLEEDQERLRNKSGANRLGFALLLKFFEVEARFPEDAGEIPVPAVSYVAQQVKVAAEEWAAYDWSGRAIKRHRMEIRGAFGFRECPEDDQAQLAEWLAVELCGVELNRDRLAEAVVARCRKDRLEPPAPGQIARLVGKAVSTFEERFCAAIVGRLSAATRSRLDDLIAEDADADEESAGGGGTFFTELKADPGALGLDSLLAEVNKLQRVRGLQFNKELKRVHGKEGILLRLAEAAVAEPGGTVRKVIYPVAGESTLRALAAEAAANEARYRARVRTVLCSSYSNHWRRMLSPLLNALELKCNNTAYRPVMDAIDLLKRYLDQPIAKEGAFFDEAEKIPLAGVVREEWRKAVVDERGRVERIPYELCVLVSLRDALRRREIWVPGANRWRNPEDDLPPDFEDNRDVHYDAIRQPQDPEKFIGSLQKRLREALTRFDTALELGTTGGVDIIKKHGEPWIKVSPLGKQEEPENLVALKAEIERRWGTIDLIDILKEAEFATGFTGEFTSVATREAVPKAVLRRRLLLVLFALGTNMGIKRVAATGKHGESEAVLRRVRHLFVNRTNLRAALVRLVNATFAARDAAWWGEGTACASDSKKFGSWSSNFMTEWHQRYRGPGVMIYWHVERKSLCVYSQLKSCSASEVAAMIEGGLPGSAARISRMPSVPRARW
;
A
#
# COMPACT_ATOMS: atom_id res chain seq x y z
N MET A 1 20.88 6.76 11.45
CA MET A 1 20.00 7.43 12.43
C MET A 1 19.74 8.87 11.95
N ARG A 2 18.63 9.51 12.35
CA ARG A 2 18.42 10.96 12.16
C ARG A 2 19.55 11.73 12.89
N GLN A 3 20.10 12.80 12.33
CA GLN A 3 21.19 13.59 12.95
C GLN A 3 20.69 14.90 13.56
N GLU A 4 19.64 15.49 12.98
CA GLU A 4 18.99 16.68 13.50
C GLU A 4 17.89 16.28 14.47
N TRP A 5 18.18 16.44 15.77
CA TRP A 5 17.25 16.15 16.84
C TRP A 5 16.76 17.44 17.44
N GLU A 6 15.45 17.61 17.39
CA GLU A 6 14.82 18.66 18.14
C GLU A 6 14.78 18.27 19.62
N PRO A 7 14.82 19.23 20.57
CA PRO A 7 14.70 18.94 22.00
C PRO A 7 13.55 17.98 22.33
N GLU A 8 12.49 18.06 21.54
CA GLU A 8 11.34 17.18 21.54
C GLU A 8 11.59 15.70 21.31
N ASP A 9 12.36 15.44 20.26
CA ASP A 9 12.65 14.10 19.79
C ASP A 9 13.63 13.47 20.79
N LEU A 10 14.49 14.29 21.41
CA LEU A 10 15.38 13.88 22.49
C LEU A 10 14.61 13.42 23.73
N ILE A 11 13.57 14.14 24.13
CA ILE A 11 12.76 13.74 25.28
C ILE A 11 12.00 12.44 24.99
N GLU A 12 11.42 12.30 23.80
CA GLU A 12 10.64 11.11 23.44
C GLU A 12 11.52 9.85 23.36
N VAL A 13 12.73 9.98 22.84
CA VAL A 13 13.56 8.84 22.45
C VAL A 13 14.73 8.59 23.39
N TRP A 14 15.27 9.62 24.02
CA TRP A 14 16.52 9.55 24.80
C TRP A 14 16.30 9.76 26.31
N THR A 15 15.06 9.82 26.78
CA THR A 15 14.77 9.80 28.22
C THR A 15 15.00 8.40 28.80
N LEU A 16 15.77 8.32 29.89
CA LEU A 16 16.01 7.11 30.67
C LEU A 16 14.88 6.92 31.69
N LEU A 17 14.25 5.75 31.63
CA LEU A 17 13.21 5.34 32.56
C LEU A 17 13.81 4.71 33.83
N GLU A 18 12.97 4.40 34.81
CA GLU A 18 13.42 3.87 36.10
C GLU A 18 14.20 2.55 35.95
N GLU A 19 13.73 1.63 35.10
CA GLU A 19 14.44 0.39 34.76
C GLU A 19 15.80 0.65 34.08
N ASP A 20 15.91 1.68 33.23
CA ASP A 20 17.17 2.07 32.61
C ASP A 20 18.17 2.60 33.65
N GLN A 21 17.67 3.38 34.61
CA GLN A 21 18.45 3.91 35.73
C GLN A 21 18.96 2.80 36.65
N GLU A 22 18.21 1.72 36.85
CA GLU A 22 18.68 0.54 37.58
C GLU A 22 19.87 -0.13 36.90
N ARG A 23 19.82 -0.27 35.57
CA ARG A 23 20.92 -0.85 34.77
C ARG A 23 22.20 -0.01 34.79
N LEU A 24 22.09 1.27 35.15
CA LEU A 24 23.20 2.20 35.26
C LEU A 24 23.86 2.20 36.65
N ARG A 25 23.26 1.61 37.70
CA ARG A 25 23.75 1.72 39.10
C ARG A 25 25.22 1.34 39.29
N ASN A 26 25.71 0.34 38.56
CA ASN A 26 27.09 -0.16 38.68
C ASN A 26 28.09 0.49 37.69
N LYS A 27 27.73 1.65 37.11
CA LYS A 27 28.51 2.34 36.08
C LYS A 27 28.78 3.80 36.47
N SER A 28 29.98 4.28 36.21
CA SER A 28 30.46 5.64 36.54
C SER A 28 31.14 6.33 35.35
N GLY A 29 31.20 7.67 35.39
CA GLY A 29 31.85 8.51 34.39
C GLY A 29 31.45 8.19 32.95
N ALA A 30 32.43 8.19 32.04
CA ALA A 30 32.27 7.85 30.63
C ALA A 30 31.53 6.52 30.38
N ASN A 31 31.71 5.51 31.22
CA ASN A 31 31.02 4.22 31.10
C ASN A 31 29.53 4.30 31.43
N ARG A 32 29.13 5.20 32.35
CA ARG A 32 27.73 5.44 32.69
C ARG A 32 27.02 6.13 31.52
N LEU A 33 27.62 7.20 31.00
CA LEU A 33 27.08 7.93 29.86
C LEU A 33 27.04 7.04 28.60
N GLY A 34 28.13 6.33 28.32
CA GLY A 34 28.20 5.45 27.15
C GLY A 34 27.22 4.28 27.19
N PHE A 35 27.00 3.64 28.35
CA PHE A 35 25.97 2.61 28.46
C PHE A 35 24.57 3.17 28.20
N ALA A 36 24.23 4.33 28.78
CA ALA A 36 22.93 4.96 28.60
C ALA A 36 22.65 5.31 27.14
N LEU A 37 23.65 5.88 26.45
CA LEU A 37 23.54 6.22 25.02
C LEU A 37 23.39 4.97 24.15
N LEU A 38 24.18 3.93 24.40
CA LEU A 38 24.06 2.65 23.67
C LEU A 38 22.70 1.98 23.91
N LEU A 39 22.18 2.03 25.14
CA LEU A 39 20.89 1.44 25.50
C LEU A 39 19.75 2.11 24.73
N LYS A 40 19.66 3.44 24.77
CA LYS A 40 18.61 4.20 24.07
C LYS A 40 18.76 4.13 22.56
N PHE A 41 19.98 4.12 22.04
CA PHE A 41 20.22 3.90 20.61
C PHE A 41 19.69 2.51 20.18
N PHE A 42 19.99 1.47 20.95
CA PHE A 42 19.58 0.10 20.63
C PHE A 42 18.06 -0.08 20.72
N GLU A 43 17.38 0.57 21.66
CA GLU A 43 15.91 0.55 21.78
C GLU A 43 15.21 1.01 20.49
N VAL A 44 15.80 1.98 19.80
CA VAL A 44 15.25 2.60 18.59
C VAL A 44 15.67 1.86 17.33
N GLU A 45 16.97 1.61 17.21
CA GLU A 45 17.57 1.12 15.97
C GLU A 45 17.70 -0.41 15.95
N ALA A 46 17.55 -1.08 17.10
CA ALA A 46 17.76 -2.51 17.29
C ALA A 46 19.13 -3.02 16.81
N ARG A 47 20.14 -2.12 16.83
CA ARG A 47 21.55 -2.37 16.55
C ARG A 47 22.40 -1.40 17.36
N PHE A 48 23.71 -1.63 17.43
CA PHE A 48 24.63 -0.65 18.01
C PHE A 48 25.11 0.38 16.97
N PRO A 49 25.51 1.58 17.41
CA PRO A 49 26.16 2.56 16.54
C PRO A 49 27.54 2.05 16.09
N GLU A 50 27.94 2.40 14.86
CA GLU A 50 29.26 2.04 14.34
C GLU A 50 30.38 2.85 14.99
N ASP A 51 30.12 4.14 15.24
CA ASP A 51 31.04 5.08 15.86
C ASP A 51 30.30 6.12 16.72
N ALA A 52 31.07 6.97 17.39
CA ALA A 52 30.54 8.00 18.30
C ALA A 52 29.73 9.09 17.61
N GLY A 53 30.02 9.38 16.33
CA GLY A 53 29.37 10.41 15.54
C GLY A 53 27.99 9.99 15.02
N GLU A 54 27.68 8.70 15.05
CA GLU A 54 26.32 8.23 14.74
C GLU A 54 25.32 8.64 15.83
N ILE A 55 25.80 8.86 17.06
CA ILE A 55 24.99 9.42 18.14
C ILE A 55 24.96 10.94 18.02
N PRO A 56 23.78 11.56 17.88
CA PRO A 56 23.66 13.00 17.76
C PRO A 56 24.21 13.73 19.00
N VAL A 57 25.02 14.78 18.80
CA VAL A 57 25.54 15.62 19.89
C VAL A 57 24.43 16.11 20.85
N PRO A 58 23.24 16.55 20.37
CA PRO A 58 22.16 16.93 21.27
C PRO A 58 21.69 15.80 22.18
N ALA A 59 21.68 14.55 21.70
CA ALA A 59 21.35 13.37 22.49
C ALA A 59 22.41 13.07 23.54
N VAL A 60 23.69 13.23 23.20
CA VAL A 60 24.81 13.12 24.16
C VAL A 60 24.62 14.11 25.31
N SER A 61 24.40 15.39 24.99
CA SER A 61 24.19 16.43 26.00
C SER A 61 22.94 16.18 26.86
N TYR A 62 21.85 15.71 26.24
CA TYR A 62 20.59 15.43 26.94
C TYR A 62 20.70 14.25 27.90
N VAL A 63 21.30 13.14 27.47
CA VAL A 63 21.48 11.95 28.32
C VAL A 63 22.51 12.21 29.42
N ALA A 64 23.58 12.96 29.13
CA ALA A 64 24.60 13.38 30.11
C ALA A 64 23.98 14.07 31.34
N GLN A 65 23.03 14.98 31.12
CA GLN A 65 22.28 15.64 32.19
C GLN A 65 21.47 14.66 33.05
N GLN A 66 20.83 13.67 32.43
CA GLN A 66 20.02 12.67 33.15
C GLN A 66 20.86 11.73 34.01
N VAL A 67 22.06 11.35 33.53
CA VAL A 67 22.96 10.46 34.27
C VAL A 67 23.92 11.19 35.20
N LYS A 68 23.89 12.54 35.20
CA LYS A 68 24.74 13.44 35.98
C LYS A 68 26.24 13.24 35.70
N VAL A 69 26.59 13.13 34.41
CA VAL A 69 27.97 13.03 33.91
C VAL A 69 28.20 14.18 32.92
N ALA A 70 29.42 14.72 32.85
CA ALA A 70 29.74 15.77 31.89
C ALA A 70 29.67 15.21 30.45
N ALA A 71 29.09 15.96 29.50
CA ALA A 71 28.89 15.47 28.13
C ALA A 71 30.23 15.21 27.41
N GLU A 72 31.28 15.92 27.81
CA GLU A 72 32.65 15.81 27.34
C GLU A 72 33.26 14.44 27.65
N GLU A 73 32.77 13.75 28.70
CA GLU A 73 33.20 12.39 29.03
C GLU A 73 32.80 11.38 27.94
N TRP A 74 31.88 11.72 27.03
CA TRP A 74 31.57 10.88 25.88
C TRP A 74 32.79 10.65 25.00
N ALA A 75 33.66 11.66 24.85
CA ALA A 75 34.90 11.53 24.09
C ALA A 75 35.90 10.56 24.73
N ALA A 76 35.79 10.34 26.05
CA ALA A 76 36.63 9.41 26.80
C ALA A 76 36.06 7.98 26.85
N TYR A 77 34.90 7.73 26.25
CA TYR A 77 34.32 6.39 26.20
C TYR A 77 35.13 5.48 25.29
N ASP A 78 35.61 4.35 25.82
CA ASP A 78 36.45 3.41 25.08
C ASP A 78 35.62 2.47 24.19
N TRP A 79 35.69 2.72 22.88
CA TRP A 79 35.01 1.97 21.82
C TRP A 79 35.65 0.61 21.47
N SER A 80 36.85 0.34 22.00
CA SER A 80 37.63 -0.87 21.69
C SER A 80 37.83 -1.79 22.91
N GLY A 81 37.57 -1.27 24.11
CA GLY A 81 37.85 -1.94 25.38
C GLY A 81 36.89 -3.06 25.78
N ARG A 82 37.15 -3.59 26.98
CA ARG A 82 36.32 -4.65 27.59
C ARG A 82 34.94 -4.13 28.03
N ALA A 83 34.82 -2.84 28.34
CA ALA A 83 33.59 -2.24 28.84
C ALA A 83 32.47 -2.22 27.78
N ILE A 84 32.74 -1.76 26.56
CA ILE A 84 31.75 -1.73 25.47
C ILE A 84 31.29 -3.14 25.09
N LYS A 85 32.18 -4.14 25.07
CA LYS A 85 31.81 -5.55 24.82
C LYS A 85 30.81 -6.06 25.84
N ARG A 86 31.06 -5.78 27.13
CA ARG A 86 30.14 -6.11 28.23
C ARG A 86 28.82 -5.35 28.10
N HIS A 87 28.85 -4.06 27.78
CA HIS A 87 27.65 -3.24 27.58
C HIS A 87 26.76 -3.76 26.46
N ARG A 88 27.34 -4.12 25.30
CA ARG A 88 26.59 -4.69 24.18
C ARG A 88 25.91 -6.01 24.56
N MET A 89 26.61 -6.87 25.30
CA MET A 89 26.05 -8.13 25.81
C MET A 89 24.89 -7.89 26.78
N GLU A 90 25.04 -6.99 27.75
CA GLU A 90 23.98 -6.62 28.70
C GLU A 90 22.73 -6.05 27.99
N ILE A 91 22.93 -5.17 27.01
CA ILE A 91 21.84 -4.51 26.25
C ILE A 91 21.12 -5.53 25.36
N ARG A 92 21.87 -6.37 24.63
CA ARG A 92 21.28 -7.48 23.85
C ARG A 92 20.43 -8.39 24.74
N GLY A 93 20.94 -8.76 25.91
CA GLY A 93 20.20 -9.55 26.89
C GLY A 93 18.92 -8.87 27.37
N ALA A 94 18.94 -7.55 27.59
CA ALA A 94 17.77 -6.79 28.04
C ALA A 94 16.64 -6.78 27.00
N PHE A 95 16.95 -6.73 25.70
CA PHE A 95 15.96 -6.71 24.62
C PHE A 95 15.68 -8.10 23.99
N GLY A 96 16.36 -9.15 24.47
CA GLY A 96 16.22 -10.51 23.96
C GLY A 96 16.84 -10.74 22.58
N PHE A 97 17.89 -9.98 22.23
CA PHE A 97 18.61 -10.09 20.96
C PHE A 97 19.87 -10.96 21.08
N ARG A 98 20.27 -11.57 19.96
CA ARG A 98 21.57 -12.28 19.80
C ARG A 98 22.36 -11.72 18.62
N GLU A 99 23.66 -11.99 18.59
CA GLU A 99 24.52 -11.61 17.45
C GLU A 99 24.11 -12.40 16.19
N CYS A 100 24.45 -11.83 15.02
CA CYS A 100 24.23 -12.42 13.70
C CYS A 100 25.56 -12.97 13.12
N PRO A 101 25.98 -14.20 13.49
CA PRO A 101 27.15 -14.87 12.94
C PRO A 101 27.06 -15.08 11.42
N GLU A 102 28.18 -15.45 10.79
CA GLU A 102 28.27 -15.65 9.34
C GLU A 102 27.26 -16.67 8.80
N ASP A 103 26.93 -17.71 9.58
CA ASP A 103 25.92 -18.70 9.20
C ASP A 103 24.52 -18.08 9.06
N ASP A 104 24.12 -17.21 9.98
CA ASP A 104 22.84 -16.48 9.87
C ASP A 104 22.86 -15.52 8.69
N GLN A 105 23.99 -14.86 8.43
CA GLN A 105 24.15 -13.98 7.28
C GLN A 105 24.05 -14.75 5.96
N ALA A 106 24.60 -15.96 5.89
CA ALA A 106 24.47 -16.85 4.74
C ALA A 106 23.01 -17.31 4.54
N GLN A 107 22.30 -17.65 5.62
CA GLN A 107 20.89 -18.00 5.56
C GLN A 107 20.03 -16.81 5.08
N LEU A 108 20.32 -15.60 5.56
CA LEU A 108 19.66 -14.38 5.12
C LEU A 108 19.93 -14.09 3.64
N ALA A 109 21.15 -14.30 3.15
CA ALA A 109 21.50 -14.14 1.74
C ALA A 109 20.74 -15.14 0.85
N GLU A 110 20.70 -16.41 1.25
CA GLU A 110 19.98 -17.46 0.52
C GLU A 110 18.48 -17.18 0.49
N TRP A 111 17.89 -16.83 1.65
CA TRP A 111 16.50 -16.43 1.74
C TRP A 111 16.19 -15.25 0.80
N LEU A 112 17.03 -14.21 0.80
CA LEU A 112 16.86 -13.03 -0.03
C LEU A 112 16.91 -13.37 -1.53
N ALA A 113 17.87 -14.22 -1.93
CA ALA A 113 18.04 -14.67 -3.32
C ALA A 113 16.84 -15.48 -3.83
N VAL A 114 16.26 -16.34 -2.98
CA VAL A 114 15.14 -17.22 -3.34
C VAL A 114 13.80 -16.48 -3.33
N GLU A 115 13.55 -15.66 -2.31
CA GLU A 115 12.20 -15.14 -2.03
C GLU A 115 11.98 -13.71 -2.55
N LEU A 116 13.02 -12.89 -2.68
CA LEU A 116 12.87 -11.45 -2.99
C LEU A 116 13.58 -10.99 -4.27
N CYS A 117 14.79 -11.45 -4.58
CA CYS A 117 15.56 -10.95 -5.73
C CYS A 117 14.85 -11.14 -7.10
N GLY A 118 13.93 -12.10 -7.22
CA GLY A 118 13.13 -12.30 -8.42
C GLY A 118 11.99 -11.29 -8.64
N VAL A 119 11.63 -10.51 -7.61
CA VAL A 119 10.47 -9.60 -7.63
C VAL A 119 10.79 -8.17 -7.18
N GLU A 120 11.88 -7.95 -6.45
CA GLU A 120 12.36 -6.62 -6.03
C GLU A 120 13.78 -6.39 -6.55
N LEU A 121 13.97 -5.29 -7.28
CA LEU A 121 15.23 -4.95 -7.97
C LEU A 121 16.00 -3.83 -7.25
N ASN A 122 15.37 -3.13 -6.31
CA ASN A 122 16.00 -2.04 -5.57
C ASN A 122 16.81 -2.59 -4.38
N ARG A 123 18.13 -2.36 -4.40
CA ARG A 123 19.08 -2.86 -3.38
C ARG A 123 18.85 -2.26 -1.99
N ASP A 124 18.39 -1.02 -1.88
CA ASP A 124 18.12 -0.37 -0.60
C ASP A 124 16.92 -1.02 0.08
N ARG A 125 15.87 -1.34 -0.68
CA ARG A 125 14.70 -2.08 -0.18
C ARG A 125 15.03 -3.50 0.24
N LEU A 126 15.95 -4.16 -0.47
CA LEU A 126 16.46 -5.46 -0.07
C LEU A 126 17.24 -5.37 1.25
N ALA A 127 18.04 -4.32 1.44
CA ALA A 127 18.74 -4.06 2.71
C ALA A 127 17.76 -3.79 3.86
N GLU A 128 16.70 -3.00 3.62
CA GLU A 128 15.62 -2.78 4.61
C GLU A 128 14.92 -4.09 4.99
N ALA A 129 14.66 -4.97 4.01
CA ALA A 129 14.05 -6.27 4.25
C ALA A 129 14.93 -7.16 5.13
N VAL A 130 16.26 -7.12 4.94
CA VAL A 130 17.23 -7.82 5.82
C VAL A 130 17.15 -7.28 7.25
N VAL A 131 17.16 -5.95 7.45
CA VAL A 131 17.04 -5.34 8.79
C VAL A 131 15.72 -5.71 9.46
N ALA A 132 14.61 -5.66 8.72
CA ALA A 132 13.29 -6.04 9.23
C ALA A 132 13.24 -7.52 9.63
N ARG A 133 13.87 -8.39 8.83
CA ARG A 133 13.97 -9.82 9.12
C ARG A 133 14.82 -10.09 10.36
N CYS A 134 15.96 -9.43 10.51
CA CYS A 134 16.79 -9.53 11.71
C CYS A 134 16.02 -9.12 12.97
N ARG A 135 15.27 -7.99 12.92
CA ARG A 135 14.42 -7.56 14.05
C ARG A 135 13.36 -8.59 14.42
N LYS A 136 12.71 -9.20 13.42
CA LYS A 136 11.71 -10.25 13.63
C LYS A 136 12.31 -11.49 14.30
N ASP A 137 13.51 -11.88 13.86
CA ASP A 137 14.19 -13.08 14.32
C ASP A 137 15.07 -12.82 15.56
N ARG A 138 14.97 -11.61 16.16
CA ARG A 138 15.77 -11.15 17.32
C ARG A 138 17.28 -11.24 17.10
N LEU A 139 17.71 -11.01 15.85
CA LEU A 139 19.11 -10.89 15.46
C LEU A 139 19.51 -9.42 15.45
N GLU A 140 20.67 -9.11 16.00
CA GLU A 140 21.33 -7.83 15.76
C GLU A 140 21.68 -7.75 14.26
N PRO A 141 21.16 -6.75 13.51
CA PRO A 141 21.52 -6.56 12.12
C PRO A 141 23.04 -6.41 11.96
N PRO A 142 23.66 -7.04 10.96
CA PRO A 142 25.06 -6.78 10.61
C PRO A 142 25.29 -5.30 10.31
N ALA A 143 26.55 -4.87 10.31
CA ALA A 143 26.92 -3.51 9.91
C ALA A 143 26.37 -3.20 8.50
N PRO A 144 25.91 -1.96 8.19
CA PRO A 144 25.47 -1.56 6.86
C PRO A 144 26.36 -2.02 5.71
N GLY A 145 27.69 -1.97 5.87
CA GLY A 145 28.63 -2.49 4.87
C GLY A 145 28.55 -4.01 4.67
N GLN A 146 28.30 -4.77 5.73
CA GLN A 146 28.06 -6.23 5.67
C GLN A 146 26.69 -6.54 5.05
N ILE A 147 25.65 -5.75 5.35
CA ILE A 147 24.33 -5.88 4.71
C ILE A 147 24.44 -5.63 3.21
N ALA A 148 25.15 -4.60 2.78
CA ALA A 148 25.36 -4.31 1.36
C ALA A 148 26.08 -5.47 0.63
N ARG A 149 27.08 -6.09 1.27
CA ARG A 149 27.76 -7.28 0.74
C ARG A 149 26.83 -8.49 0.68
N LEU A 150 26.02 -8.71 1.70
CA LEU A 150 25.02 -9.78 1.76
C LEU A 150 23.99 -9.63 0.63
N VAL A 151 23.44 -8.43 0.44
CA VAL A 151 22.52 -8.11 -0.67
C VAL A 151 23.20 -8.33 -2.01
N GLY A 152 24.45 -7.86 -2.18
CA GLY A 152 25.23 -8.09 -3.40
C GLY A 152 25.43 -9.58 -3.70
N LYS A 153 25.77 -10.38 -2.68
CA LYS A 153 25.91 -11.84 -2.80
C LYS A 153 24.59 -12.49 -3.21
N ALA A 154 23.48 -12.13 -2.57
CA ALA A 154 22.16 -12.66 -2.89
C ALA A 154 21.74 -12.35 -4.33
N VAL A 155 21.98 -11.12 -4.80
CA VAL A 155 21.71 -10.70 -6.18
C VAL A 155 22.59 -11.47 -7.18
N SER A 156 23.90 -11.58 -6.93
CA SER A 156 24.82 -12.36 -7.79
C SER A 156 24.37 -13.82 -7.88
N THR A 157 24.07 -14.43 -6.73
CA THR A 157 23.59 -15.83 -6.67
C THR A 157 22.28 -16.01 -7.44
N PHE A 158 21.35 -15.05 -7.36
CA PHE A 158 20.12 -15.07 -8.15
C PHE A 158 20.42 -14.93 -9.65
N GLU A 159 21.25 -13.98 -10.05
CA GLU A 159 21.63 -13.74 -11.45
C GLU A 159 22.35 -14.96 -12.06
N GLU A 160 23.30 -15.56 -11.34
CA GLU A 160 24.00 -16.78 -11.75
C GLU A 160 23.02 -17.94 -11.96
N ARG A 161 22.11 -18.18 -11.01
CA ARG A 161 21.07 -19.22 -11.13
C ARG A 161 20.13 -18.96 -12.29
N PHE A 162 19.74 -17.70 -12.49
CA PHE A 162 18.89 -17.27 -13.60
C PHE A 162 19.58 -17.51 -14.94
N CYS A 163 20.81 -17.05 -15.11
CA CYS A 163 21.61 -17.24 -16.32
C CYS A 163 21.89 -18.72 -16.59
N ALA A 164 22.28 -19.50 -15.59
CA ALA A 164 22.48 -20.94 -15.72
C ALA A 164 21.20 -21.67 -16.19
N ALA A 165 20.04 -21.27 -15.68
CA ALA A 165 18.76 -21.82 -16.13
C ALA A 165 18.43 -21.45 -17.59
N ILE A 166 18.77 -20.25 -18.04
CA ILE A 166 18.59 -19.82 -19.44
C ILE A 166 19.56 -20.55 -20.37
N VAL A 167 20.86 -20.58 -20.03
CA VAL A 167 21.88 -21.32 -20.78
C VAL A 167 21.49 -22.78 -20.86
N GLY A 168 21.03 -23.37 -19.75
CA GLY A 168 20.50 -24.75 -19.68
C GLY A 168 19.42 -25.07 -20.71
N ARG A 169 18.64 -24.07 -21.15
CA ARG A 169 17.58 -24.21 -22.18
C ARG A 169 18.07 -24.02 -23.61
N LEU A 170 19.30 -23.54 -23.81
CA LEU A 170 19.92 -23.43 -25.13
C LEU A 170 20.51 -24.77 -25.55
N SER A 171 20.41 -25.10 -26.84
CA SER A 171 21.05 -26.28 -27.42
C SER A 171 22.58 -26.17 -27.35
N ALA A 172 23.29 -27.30 -27.29
CA ALA A 172 24.76 -27.30 -27.31
C ALA A 172 25.33 -26.57 -28.54
N ALA A 173 24.68 -26.73 -29.70
CA ALA A 173 25.04 -26.02 -30.93
C ALA A 173 24.85 -24.50 -30.81
N THR A 174 23.80 -24.04 -30.14
CA THR A 174 23.56 -22.60 -29.92
C THR A 174 24.57 -22.01 -28.94
N ARG A 175 24.96 -22.77 -27.90
CA ARG A 175 26.00 -22.33 -26.94
C ARG A 175 27.36 -22.20 -27.63
N SER A 176 27.79 -23.22 -28.36
CA SER A 176 29.02 -23.18 -29.16
C SER A 176 29.04 -21.97 -30.09
N ARG A 177 27.95 -21.71 -30.81
CA ARG A 177 27.86 -20.56 -31.72
C ARG A 177 27.88 -19.21 -31.01
N LEU A 178 27.39 -19.13 -29.76
CA LEU A 178 27.49 -17.92 -28.94
C LEU A 178 28.91 -17.70 -28.44
N ASP A 179 29.60 -18.79 -28.07
CA ASP A 179 31.01 -18.75 -27.68
C ASP A 179 31.91 -18.36 -28.89
N ASP A 180 31.57 -18.82 -30.09
CA ASP A 180 32.24 -18.43 -31.34
C ASP A 180 32.11 -16.92 -31.65
N LEU A 181 31.07 -16.23 -31.14
CA LEU A 181 30.93 -14.77 -31.33
C LEU A 181 31.99 -13.98 -30.55
N ILE A 182 32.48 -14.54 -29.44
CA ILE A 182 33.40 -13.88 -28.50
C ILE A 182 34.82 -14.44 -28.58
N ALA A 183 35.07 -15.45 -29.41
CA ALA A 183 36.40 -15.97 -29.71
C ALA A 183 37.17 -14.97 -30.60
N GLU A 184 38.47 -14.80 -30.34
CA GLU A 184 39.38 -14.02 -31.18
C GLU A 184 39.80 -14.86 -32.40
N ASP A 185 39.70 -14.28 -33.60
CA ASP A 185 40.14 -14.96 -34.83
C ASP A 185 41.67 -15.10 -34.81
N ALA A 186 42.16 -16.34 -34.70
CA ALA A 186 43.59 -16.65 -34.63
C ALA A 186 44.34 -16.52 -35.97
N ASP A 187 43.60 -16.39 -37.09
CA ASP A 187 44.13 -16.37 -38.47
C ASP A 187 43.81 -15.04 -39.21
N ALA A 188 43.94 -13.89 -38.54
CA ALA A 188 43.88 -12.59 -39.20
C ALA A 188 45.27 -12.18 -39.72
N ASP A 189 45.52 -12.45 -41.01
CA ASP A 189 46.71 -11.98 -41.74
C ASP A 189 46.90 -10.45 -41.64
N GLU A 190 48.17 -10.05 -41.45
CA GLU A 190 48.69 -8.75 -40.99
C GLU A 190 48.47 -7.49 -41.89
N GLU A 191 47.63 -7.51 -42.93
CA GLU A 191 47.59 -6.40 -43.92
C GLU A 191 46.41 -5.42 -43.83
N SER A 192 45.58 -5.46 -42.79
CA SER A 192 44.51 -4.48 -42.56
C SER A 192 44.77 -3.65 -41.31
N ALA A 193 45.17 -2.39 -41.48
CA ALA A 193 45.25 -1.40 -40.42
C ALA A 193 43.86 -1.10 -39.84
N GLY A 194 43.44 -1.89 -38.85
CA GLY A 194 42.15 -1.77 -38.19
C GLY A 194 41.82 -2.93 -37.26
N GLY A 195 42.64 -3.11 -36.20
CA GLY A 195 42.35 -3.84 -34.96
C GLY A 195 41.64 -5.19 -35.06
N GLY A 196 42.37 -6.29 -34.89
CA GLY A 196 41.80 -7.62 -34.63
C GLY A 196 40.78 -7.56 -33.50
N GLY A 197 39.52 -7.85 -33.84
CA GLY A 197 38.40 -7.77 -32.91
C GLY A 197 37.44 -8.92 -33.13
N THR A 198 36.87 -9.44 -32.04
CA THR A 198 35.89 -10.51 -32.07
C THR A 198 34.68 -10.14 -32.94
N PHE A 199 34.02 -11.12 -33.56
CA PHE A 199 32.82 -10.86 -34.37
C PHE A 199 31.70 -10.16 -33.57
N PHE A 200 31.64 -10.35 -32.24
CA PHE A 200 30.75 -9.57 -31.36
C PHE A 200 31.05 -8.06 -31.34
N THR A 201 32.31 -7.69 -31.50
CA THR A 201 32.75 -6.30 -31.61
C THR A 201 32.39 -5.72 -32.98
N GLU A 202 32.54 -6.52 -34.04
CA GLU A 202 32.09 -6.18 -35.41
C GLU A 202 30.57 -5.96 -35.48
N LEU A 203 29.79 -6.77 -34.76
CA LEU A 203 28.33 -6.64 -34.63
C LEU A 203 27.88 -5.34 -33.95
N LYS A 204 28.71 -4.77 -33.08
CA LYS A 204 28.44 -3.50 -32.39
C LYS A 204 28.90 -2.28 -33.18
N ALA A 205 29.78 -2.47 -34.16
CA ALA A 205 30.31 -1.39 -34.97
C ALA A 205 29.25 -0.85 -35.94
N ASP A 206 29.18 0.48 -36.04
CA ASP A 206 28.24 1.16 -36.93
C ASP A 206 28.50 0.80 -38.41
N PRO A 207 27.45 0.77 -39.26
CA PRO A 207 27.54 0.36 -40.66
C PRO A 207 28.36 1.31 -41.57
N GLY A 208 28.90 2.41 -41.02
CA GLY A 208 29.66 3.40 -41.79
C GLY A 208 28.83 4.12 -42.87
N ALA A 209 29.52 4.71 -43.85
CA ALA A 209 28.88 5.42 -44.96
C ALA A 209 28.15 4.45 -45.91
N LEU A 210 27.01 4.89 -46.46
CA LEU A 210 26.16 4.10 -47.35
C LEU A 210 26.88 3.80 -48.69
N GLY A 211 27.34 2.56 -48.83
CA GLY A 211 27.96 2.00 -50.04
C GLY A 211 27.65 0.51 -50.18
N LEU A 212 27.94 -0.06 -51.36
CA LEU A 212 27.69 -1.48 -51.64
C LEU A 212 28.46 -2.40 -50.67
N ASP A 213 29.70 -2.04 -50.36
CA ASP A 213 30.55 -2.81 -49.45
C ASP A 213 30.02 -2.78 -48.00
N SER A 214 29.56 -1.62 -47.54
CA SER A 214 28.88 -1.48 -46.24
C SER A 214 27.59 -2.29 -46.16
N LEU A 215 26.80 -2.31 -47.24
CA LEU A 215 25.58 -3.11 -47.33
C LEU A 215 25.89 -4.61 -47.27
N LEU A 216 26.93 -5.07 -47.98
CA LEU A 216 27.37 -6.47 -47.98
C LEU A 216 27.93 -6.88 -46.61
N ALA A 217 28.68 -6.01 -45.95
CA ALA A 217 29.16 -6.23 -44.58
C ALA A 217 27.99 -6.39 -43.59
N GLU A 218 26.98 -5.52 -43.65
CA GLU A 218 25.78 -5.62 -42.82
C GLU A 218 24.92 -6.86 -43.13
N VAL A 219 24.85 -7.27 -44.41
CA VAL A 219 24.20 -8.52 -44.81
C VAL A 219 24.95 -9.73 -44.24
N ASN A 220 26.27 -9.73 -44.24
CA ASN A 220 27.09 -10.78 -43.63
C ASN A 220 26.91 -10.83 -42.11
N LYS A 221 26.90 -9.69 -41.41
CA LYS A 221 26.56 -9.61 -39.98
C LYS A 221 25.18 -10.24 -39.71
N LEU A 222 24.18 -9.89 -40.51
CA LEU A 222 22.82 -10.40 -40.40
C LEU A 222 22.73 -11.92 -40.68
N GLN A 223 23.47 -12.43 -41.66
CA GLN A 223 23.51 -13.87 -41.97
C GLN A 223 24.14 -14.66 -40.83
N ARG A 224 25.27 -14.18 -40.26
CA ARG A 224 25.93 -14.80 -39.11
C ARG A 224 25.04 -14.78 -37.86
N VAL A 225 24.35 -13.67 -37.56
CA VAL A 225 23.35 -13.60 -36.46
C VAL A 225 22.18 -14.56 -36.69
N ARG A 226 21.68 -14.70 -37.92
CA ARG A 226 20.64 -15.69 -38.26
C ARG A 226 21.15 -17.12 -38.12
N GLY A 227 22.44 -17.34 -38.37
CA GLY A 227 23.16 -18.60 -38.15
C GLY A 227 23.19 -19.05 -36.68
N LEU A 228 23.01 -18.14 -35.71
CA LEU A 228 22.96 -18.47 -34.28
C LEU A 228 21.76 -19.33 -33.88
N GLN A 229 20.75 -19.46 -34.75
CA GLN A 229 19.56 -20.32 -34.56
C GLN A 229 18.92 -20.16 -33.17
N PHE A 230 18.82 -18.92 -32.67
CA PHE A 230 18.01 -18.64 -31.50
C PHE A 230 16.58 -19.18 -31.73
N ASN A 231 16.01 -19.85 -30.73
CA ASN A 231 14.67 -20.41 -30.79
C ASN A 231 13.67 -19.38 -31.36
N LYS A 232 12.68 -19.85 -32.14
CA LYS A 232 11.65 -18.99 -32.79
C LYS A 232 10.94 -18.02 -31.83
N GLU A 233 11.04 -18.25 -30.51
CA GLU A 233 10.52 -17.43 -29.42
C GLU A 233 11.34 -16.16 -29.04
N LEU A 234 12.44 -15.86 -29.76
CA LEU A 234 13.32 -14.69 -29.48
C LEU A 234 13.39 -13.65 -30.61
N LYS A 235 12.66 -13.82 -31.73
CA LYS A 235 12.63 -12.81 -32.82
C LYS A 235 11.76 -11.61 -32.46
N ARG A 236 12.36 -10.42 -32.39
CA ARG A 236 11.71 -9.11 -32.15
C ARG A 236 11.61 -8.33 -33.47
N VAL A 237 10.49 -7.64 -33.74
CA VAL A 237 10.36 -6.73 -34.88
C VAL A 237 11.06 -5.41 -34.54
N HIS A 238 12.13 -5.08 -35.25
CA HIS A 238 12.86 -3.82 -35.08
C HIS A 238 12.09 -2.63 -35.71
N GLY A 239 12.19 -1.44 -35.10
CA GLY A 239 11.54 -0.21 -35.59
C GLY A 239 10.05 -0.06 -35.27
N LYS A 240 9.48 -0.92 -34.39
CA LYS A 240 8.04 -0.98 -34.08
C LYS A 240 7.42 0.36 -33.65
N GLU A 241 8.14 1.17 -32.89
CA GLU A 241 7.63 2.47 -32.40
C GLU A 241 7.44 3.45 -33.55
N GLY A 242 8.37 3.49 -34.50
CA GLY A 242 8.25 4.29 -35.72
C GLY A 242 7.24 3.72 -36.73
N ILE A 243 6.98 2.41 -36.73
CA ILE A 243 5.92 1.82 -37.55
C ILE A 243 4.55 2.14 -36.95
N LEU A 244 4.37 1.99 -35.63
CA LEU A 244 3.13 2.32 -34.95
C LEU A 244 2.80 3.82 -35.04
N LEU A 245 3.81 4.68 -34.94
CA LEU A 245 3.66 6.12 -35.13
C LEU A 245 3.18 6.45 -36.54
N ARG A 246 3.85 5.93 -37.58
CA ARG A 246 3.44 6.17 -38.97
C ARG A 246 2.08 5.58 -39.31
N LEU A 247 1.72 4.44 -38.72
CA LEU A 247 0.38 3.85 -38.84
C LEU A 247 -0.69 4.75 -38.20
N ALA A 248 -0.40 5.31 -37.03
CA ALA A 248 -1.29 6.26 -36.36
C ALA A 248 -1.41 7.57 -37.15
N GLU A 249 -0.32 8.12 -37.67
CA GLU A 249 -0.31 9.32 -38.52
C GLU A 249 -1.12 9.09 -39.80
N ALA A 250 -0.95 7.95 -40.46
CA ALA A 250 -1.70 7.61 -41.66
C ALA A 250 -3.21 7.42 -41.37
N ALA A 251 -3.54 6.73 -40.27
CA ALA A 251 -4.94 6.54 -39.85
C ALA A 251 -5.63 7.87 -39.48
N VAL A 252 -4.88 8.82 -38.91
CA VAL A 252 -5.40 10.15 -38.55
C VAL A 252 -5.50 11.07 -39.77
N ALA A 253 -4.60 10.92 -40.75
CA ALA A 253 -4.61 11.74 -41.97
C ALA A 253 -5.77 11.40 -42.92
N GLU A 254 -6.17 10.12 -43.03
CA GLU A 254 -7.29 9.69 -43.87
C GLU A 254 -8.23 8.72 -43.13
N PRO A 255 -9.02 9.21 -42.14
CA PRO A 255 -9.78 8.37 -41.21
C PRO A 255 -10.96 7.62 -41.83
N GLY A 256 -11.43 8.05 -43.01
CA GLY A 256 -12.46 7.34 -43.79
C GLY A 256 -11.90 6.37 -44.83
N GLY A 257 -10.57 6.29 -44.98
CA GLY A 257 -9.92 5.47 -45.99
C GLY A 257 -9.85 3.98 -45.59
N THR A 258 -10.00 3.09 -46.57
CA THR A 258 -9.88 1.64 -46.30
C THR A 258 -8.45 1.29 -45.84
N VAL A 259 -8.34 0.32 -44.93
CA VAL A 259 -7.05 -0.19 -44.39
C VAL A 259 -6.05 -0.54 -45.51
N ARG A 260 -6.53 -1.11 -46.61
CA ARG A 260 -5.68 -1.49 -47.76
C ARG A 260 -5.05 -0.28 -48.46
N LYS A 261 -5.71 0.88 -48.45
CA LYS A 261 -5.25 2.11 -49.11
C LYS A 261 -4.40 2.98 -48.18
N VAL A 262 -4.71 2.99 -46.87
CA VAL A 262 -4.10 3.91 -45.90
C VAL A 262 -2.99 3.26 -45.08
N ILE A 263 -3.19 2.01 -44.66
CA ILE A 263 -2.32 1.33 -43.67
C ILE A 263 -1.29 0.42 -44.36
N TYR A 264 -1.69 -0.33 -45.38
CA TYR A 264 -0.80 -1.30 -46.05
C TYR A 264 0.40 -0.69 -46.79
N PRO A 265 0.32 0.52 -47.39
CA PRO A 265 1.51 1.19 -47.94
C PRO A 265 2.52 1.60 -46.88
N VAL A 266 2.08 1.84 -45.64
CA VAL A 266 2.91 2.31 -44.51
C VAL A 266 3.50 1.13 -43.73
N ALA A 267 2.72 0.07 -43.55
CA ALA A 267 3.20 -1.21 -43.05
C ALA A 267 2.52 -2.34 -43.83
N GLY A 268 3.31 -3.05 -44.64
CA GLY A 268 2.81 -4.16 -45.45
C GLY A 268 2.11 -5.22 -44.60
N GLU A 269 1.22 -5.99 -45.23
CA GLU A 269 0.40 -7.01 -44.56
C GLU A 269 1.25 -8.05 -43.81
N SER A 270 2.42 -8.42 -44.36
CA SER A 270 3.38 -9.31 -43.71
C SER A 270 3.97 -8.73 -42.42
N THR A 271 4.27 -7.43 -42.41
CA THR A 271 4.77 -6.70 -41.24
C THR A 271 3.71 -6.59 -40.14
N LEU A 272 2.46 -6.32 -40.52
CA LEU A 272 1.33 -6.28 -39.58
C LEU A 272 1.06 -7.65 -38.94
N ARG A 273 1.11 -8.74 -39.72
CA ARG A 273 1.00 -10.11 -39.19
C ARG A 273 2.15 -10.45 -38.23
N ALA A 274 3.37 -10.02 -38.54
CA ALA A 274 4.54 -10.23 -37.68
C ALA A 274 4.42 -9.45 -36.35
N LEU A 275 3.94 -8.20 -36.38
CA LEU A 275 3.68 -7.38 -35.19
C LEU A 275 2.58 -7.99 -34.30
N ALA A 276 1.50 -8.48 -34.91
CA ALA A 276 0.42 -9.16 -34.19
C ALA A 276 0.90 -10.46 -33.52
N ALA A 277 1.72 -11.25 -34.23
CA ALA A 277 2.31 -12.47 -33.69
C ALA A 277 3.28 -12.19 -32.53
N GLU A 278 4.11 -11.14 -32.62
CA GLU A 278 5.00 -10.72 -31.52
C GLU A 278 4.22 -10.25 -30.30
N ALA A 279 3.18 -9.42 -30.48
CA ALA A 279 2.35 -8.93 -29.38
C ALA A 279 1.65 -10.08 -28.65
N ALA A 280 1.06 -11.02 -29.40
CA ALA A 280 0.44 -12.22 -28.85
C ALA A 280 1.46 -13.10 -28.09
N ALA A 281 2.68 -13.26 -28.61
CA ALA A 281 3.74 -14.03 -27.96
C ALA A 281 4.24 -13.36 -26.66
N ASN A 282 4.40 -12.04 -26.63
CA ASN A 282 4.82 -11.30 -25.44
C ASN A 282 3.77 -11.34 -24.32
N GLU A 283 2.49 -11.18 -24.67
CA GLU A 283 1.39 -11.26 -23.70
C GLU A 283 1.22 -12.70 -23.17
N ALA A 284 1.41 -13.71 -24.02
CA ALA A 284 1.45 -15.11 -23.61
C ALA A 284 2.63 -15.40 -22.66
N ARG A 285 3.82 -14.82 -22.92
CA ARG A 285 5.02 -15.00 -22.10
C ARG A 285 4.90 -14.32 -20.73
N TYR A 286 4.33 -13.12 -20.66
CA TYR A 286 4.04 -12.44 -19.40
C TYR A 286 3.05 -13.26 -18.55
N ARG A 287 1.95 -13.73 -19.16
CA ARG A 287 0.96 -14.59 -18.51
C ARG A 287 1.56 -15.92 -18.04
N ALA A 288 2.42 -16.54 -18.83
CA ALA A 288 3.14 -17.76 -18.45
C ALA A 288 4.11 -17.52 -17.28
N ARG A 289 4.83 -16.39 -17.25
CA ARG A 289 5.77 -16.06 -16.15
C ARG A 289 5.05 -15.79 -14.83
N VAL A 290 3.95 -15.04 -14.87
CA VAL A 290 3.08 -14.83 -13.70
C VAL A 290 2.52 -16.17 -13.19
N ARG A 291 2.10 -17.05 -14.10
CA ARG A 291 1.64 -18.42 -13.77
C ARG A 291 2.73 -19.24 -13.08
N THR A 292 3.95 -19.30 -13.62
CA THR A 292 5.05 -20.08 -13.01
C THR A 292 5.38 -19.61 -11.60
N VAL A 293 5.43 -18.29 -11.37
CA VAL A 293 5.75 -17.71 -10.06
C VAL A 293 4.61 -17.91 -9.05
N LEU A 294 3.35 -17.72 -9.47
CA LEU A 294 2.20 -17.96 -8.60
C LEU A 294 2.06 -19.44 -8.22
N CYS A 295 2.20 -20.36 -9.19
CA CYS A 295 2.12 -21.78 -8.93
C CYS A 295 3.26 -22.28 -8.03
N SER A 296 4.51 -21.79 -8.21
CA SER A 296 5.66 -22.21 -7.41
C SER A 296 5.62 -21.67 -5.97
N SER A 297 5.21 -20.40 -5.79
CA SER A 297 5.03 -19.83 -4.45
C SER A 297 3.92 -20.54 -3.69
N TYR A 298 2.79 -20.79 -4.36
CA TYR A 298 1.67 -21.50 -3.77
C TYR A 298 2.02 -22.95 -3.41
N SER A 299 2.64 -23.70 -4.33
CA SER A 299 2.99 -25.11 -4.12
C SER A 299 3.92 -25.34 -2.93
N ASN A 300 4.92 -24.45 -2.76
CA ASN A 300 6.00 -24.65 -1.80
C ASN A 300 5.66 -24.13 -0.40
N HIS A 301 4.98 -22.98 -0.30
CA HIS A 301 4.81 -22.29 0.98
C HIS A 301 3.37 -22.31 1.49
N TRP A 302 2.39 -22.05 0.62
CA TRP A 302 1.02 -21.75 1.04
C TRP A 302 0.10 -22.97 1.05
N ARG A 303 0.32 -23.93 0.13
CA ARG A 303 -0.52 -25.13 0.00
C ARG A 303 -0.61 -25.95 1.30
N ARG A 304 0.48 -26.04 2.08
CA ARG A 304 0.52 -26.75 3.38
C ARG A 304 -0.44 -26.18 4.43
N MET A 305 -0.80 -24.90 4.33
CA MET A 305 -1.76 -24.27 5.26
C MET A 305 -3.21 -24.52 4.85
N LEU A 306 -3.45 -24.93 3.60
CA LEU A 306 -4.80 -24.95 3.04
C LEU A 306 -5.66 -26.09 3.59
N SER A 307 -5.08 -27.28 3.75
CA SER A 307 -5.79 -28.45 4.31
C SER A 307 -6.34 -28.17 5.73
N PRO A 308 -5.51 -27.77 6.72
CA PRO A 308 -6.02 -27.48 8.07
C PRO A 308 -7.02 -26.31 8.07
N LEU A 309 -6.85 -25.32 7.20
CA LEU A 309 -7.75 -24.17 7.12
C LEU A 309 -9.13 -24.55 6.55
N LEU A 310 -9.18 -25.27 5.43
CA LEU A 310 -10.46 -25.67 4.84
C LEU A 310 -11.20 -26.70 5.71
N ASN A 311 -10.47 -27.52 6.47
CA ASN A 311 -11.07 -28.49 7.40
C ASN A 311 -11.61 -27.82 8.67
N ALA A 312 -11.03 -26.71 9.11
CA ALA A 312 -11.51 -25.94 10.26
C ALA A 312 -12.72 -25.04 9.95
N LEU A 313 -12.88 -24.64 8.69
CA LEU A 313 -13.97 -23.74 8.27
C LEU A 313 -15.18 -24.52 7.73
N GLU A 314 -16.33 -24.31 8.37
CA GLU A 314 -17.62 -24.68 7.79
C GLU A 314 -18.02 -23.60 6.77
N LEU A 315 -18.27 -24.01 5.51
CA LEU A 315 -18.72 -23.13 4.44
C LEU A 315 -20.15 -23.50 4.05
N LYS A 316 -21.03 -22.50 3.94
CA LYS A 316 -22.44 -22.66 3.53
C LYS A 316 -22.78 -21.77 2.35
N CYS A 317 -23.79 -22.18 1.59
CA CYS A 317 -24.26 -21.51 0.38
C CYS A 317 -25.72 -21.89 0.11
N ASN A 318 -26.62 -20.90 -0.04
CA ASN A 318 -28.03 -21.09 -0.43
C ASN A 318 -28.23 -20.85 -1.94
N ASN A 319 -27.26 -20.22 -2.61
CA ASN A 319 -27.35 -19.87 -4.02
C ASN A 319 -26.84 -21.03 -4.91
N THR A 320 -27.75 -21.62 -5.68
CA THR A 320 -27.44 -22.73 -6.59
C THR A 320 -26.41 -22.36 -7.66
N ALA A 321 -26.28 -21.10 -8.05
CA ALA A 321 -25.28 -20.64 -9.02
C ALA A 321 -23.83 -20.81 -8.52
N TYR A 322 -23.62 -20.81 -7.20
CA TYR A 322 -22.31 -20.97 -6.57
C TYR A 322 -22.04 -22.41 -6.10
N ARG A 323 -22.97 -23.34 -6.37
CA ARG A 323 -22.79 -24.76 -6.06
C ARG A 323 -21.52 -25.37 -6.68
N PRO A 324 -21.12 -25.05 -7.93
CA PRO A 324 -19.86 -25.55 -8.49
C PRO A 324 -18.62 -25.20 -7.66
N VAL A 325 -18.61 -24.04 -6.98
CA VAL A 325 -17.48 -23.63 -6.12
C VAL A 325 -17.45 -24.48 -4.83
N MET A 326 -18.61 -24.79 -4.26
CA MET A 326 -18.72 -25.69 -3.11
C MET A 326 -18.22 -27.09 -3.46
N ASP A 327 -18.69 -27.65 -4.58
CA ASP A 327 -18.27 -28.97 -5.04
C ASP A 327 -16.75 -29.01 -5.34
N ALA A 328 -16.17 -27.90 -5.83
CA ALA A 328 -14.74 -27.78 -6.04
C ALA A 328 -13.93 -27.78 -4.74
N ILE A 329 -14.44 -27.13 -3.68
CA ILE A 329 -13.80 -27.10 -2.36
C ILE A 329 -13.83 -28.50 -1.73
N ASP A 330 -14.94 -29.23 -1.87
CA ASP A 330 -15.05 -30.61 -1.41
C ASP A 330 -14.08 -31.53 -2.16
N LEU A 331 -13.90 -31.31 -3.47
CA LEU A 331 -12.84 -31.97 -4.25
C LEU A 331 -11.44 -31.63 -3.71
N LEU A 332 -11.15 -30.35 -3.39
CA LEU A 332 -9.85 -29.98 -2.81
C LEU A 332 -9.60 -30.67 -1.48
N LYS A 333 -10.58 -30.70 -0.57
CA LYS A 333 -10.42 -31.38 0.74
C LYS A 333 -9.99 -32.83 0.60
N ARG A 334 -10.48 -33.55 -0.42
CA ARG A 334 -10.11 -34.95 -0.71
C ARG A 334 -8.69 -35.11 -1.29
N TYR A 335 -8.20 -34.09 -2.01
CA TYR A 335 -6.93 -34.16 -2.75
C TYR A 335 -5.78 -33.36 -2.11
N LEU A 336 -6.02 -32.51 -1.11
CA LEU A 336 -4.96 -31.64 -0.57
C LEU A 336 -3.86 -32.42 0.17
N ASP A 337 -4.24 -33.48 0.88
CA ASP A 337 -3.32 -34.31 1.66
C ASP A 337 -2.59 -35.37 0.80
N GLN A 338 -3.00 -35.54 -0.46
CA GLN A 338 -2.33 -36.45 -1.39
C GLN A 338 -1.05 -35.82 -1.94
N PRO A 339 0.08 -36.55 -1.98
CA PRO A 339 1.33 -36.02 -2.52
C PRO A 339 1.19 -35.62 -4.00
N ILE A 340 1.93 -34.59 -4.41
CA ILE A 340 2.02 -34.16 -5.81
C ILE A 340 3.36 -34.66 -6.35
N ALA A 341 3.33 -35.73 -7.16
CA ALA A 341 4.52 -36.19 -7.88
C ALA A 341 4.81 -35.28 -9.09
N LYS A 342 6.10 -35.07 -9.43
CA LYS A 342 6.53 -34.20 -10.54
C LYS A 342 5.94 -34.59 -11.92
N GLU A 343 5.53 -35.85 -12.10
CA GLU A 343 4.90 -36.35 -13.34
C GLU A 343 3.41 -36.74 -13.16
N GLY A 344 2.79 -36.39 -12.03
CA GLY A 344 1.43 -36.85 -11.66
C GLY A 344 0.54 -35.77 -11.02
N ALA A 345 0.71 -34.50 -11.37
CA ALA A 345 -0.03 -33.38 -10.77
C ALA A 345 -1.43 -33.16 -11.38
N PHE A 346 -2.13 -34.22 -11.79
CA PHE A 346 -3.49 -34.15 -12.34
C PHE A 346 -4.49 -34.77 -11.36
N PHE A 347 -5.74 -34.36 -11.44
CA PHE A 347 -6.83 -35.10 -10.79
C PHE A 347 -7.07 -36.43 -11.52
N ASP A 348 -7.69 -37.38 -10.83
CA ASP A 348 -8.06 -38.67 -11.42
C ASP A 348 -9.08 -38.45 -12.55
N GLU A 349 -8.98 -39.22 -13.64
CA GLU A 349 -9.88 -39.13 -14.78
C GLU A 349 -11.32 -39.51 -14.44
N ALA A 350 -11.54 -40.30 -13.38
CA ALA A 350 -12.86 -40.65 -12.87
C ALA A 350 -13.52 -39.51 -12.07
N GLU A 351 -12.77 -38.47 -11.67
CA GLU A 351 -13.31 -37.36 -10.90
C GLU A 351 -14.13 -36.41 -11.77
N LYS A 352 -15.27 -35.97 -11.23
CA LYS A 352 -16.08 -34.92 -11.85
C LYS A 352 -15.60 -33.56 -11.35
N ILE A 353 -14.84 -32.85 -12.19
CA ILE A 353 -14.18 -31.60 -11.81
C ILE A 353 -14.99 -30.40 -12.30
N PRO A 354 -15.54 -29.55 -11.41
CA PRO A 354 -16.34 -28.41 -11.83
C PRO A 354 -15.44 -27.32 -12.43
N LEU A 355 -15.55 -27.11 -13.75
CA LEU A 355 -14.84 -26.05 -14.47
C LEU A 355 -15.72 -24.80 -14.61
N ALA A 356 -16.99 -24.96 -15.00
CA ALA A 356 -17.92 -23.84 -15.15
C ALA A 356 -18.26 -23.22 -13.78
N GLY A 357 -18.18 -21.90 -13.68
CA GLY A 357 -18.41 -21.17 -12.42
C GLY A 357 -17.22 -21.16 -11.46
N VAL A 358 -16.17 -21.95 -11.72
CA VAL A 358 -14.97 -22.04 -10.88
C VAL A 358 -13.73 -21.52 -11.61
N VAL A 359 -13.53 -21.94 -12.86
CA VAL A 359 -12.41 -21.57 -13.71
C VAL A 359 -12.90 -20.55 -14.73
N ARG A 360 -12.31 -19.34 -14.71
CA ARG A 360 -12.60 -18.31 -15.71
C ARG A 360 -12.12 -18.77 -17.08
N GLU A 361 -12.82 -18.37 -18.14
CA GLU A 361 -12.48 -18.78 -19.53
C GLU A 361 -11.01 -18.50 -19.89
N GLU A 362 -10.48 -17.36 -19.46
CA GLU A 362 -9.08 -16.96 -19.67
C GLU A 362 -8.06 -17.91 -19.00
N TRP A 363 -8.46 -18.65 -17.96
CA TRP A 363 -7.61 -19.61 -17.23
C TRP A 363 -7.78 -21.06 -17.70
N ARG A 364 -8.79 -21.38 -18.52
CA ARG A 364 -9.07 -22.78 -18.91
C ARG A 364 -7.86 -23.47 -19.55
N LYS A 365 -7.19 -22.80 -20.49
CA LYS A 365 -5.98 -23.34 -21.17
C LYS A 365 -4.79 -23.53 -20.23
N ALA A 366 -4.84 -22.95 -19.03
CA ALA A 366 -3.80 -23.09 -18.01
C ALA A 366 -4.14 -24.14 -16.95
N VAL A 367 -5.36 -24.67 -16.98
CA VAL A 367 -5.89 -25.62 -16.00
C VAL A 367 -6.12 -26.98 -16.64
N VAL A 368 -6.51 -27.00 -17.91
CA VAL A 368 -6.80 -28.22 -18.68
C VAL A 368 -5.71 -28.42 -19.72
N ASP A 369 -5.13 -29.63 -19.76
CA ASP A 369 -4.13 -29.99 -20.76
C ASP A 369 -4.75 -30.37 -22.12
N GLU A 370 -3.91 -30.66 -23.11
CA GLU A 370 -4.35 -31.04 -24.46
C GLU A 370 -5.14 -32.36 -24.51
N ARG A 371 -5.04 -33.20 -23.47
CA ARG A 371 -5.76 -34.47 -23.32
C ARG A 371 -7.05 -34.31 -22.51
N GLY A 372 -7.40 -33.10 -22.08
CA GLY A 372 -8.58 -32.81 -21.28
C GLY A 372 -8.41 -33.06 -19.78
N ARG A 373 -7.20 -33.38 -19.30
CA ARG A 373 -6.90 -33.64 -17.89
C ARG A 373 -6.69 -32.33 -17.14
N VAL A 374 -7.14 -32.27 -15.90
CA VAL A 374 -7.08 -31.05 -15.08
C VAL A 374 -5.86 -31.06 -14.16
N GLU A 375 -4.98 -30.08 -14.31
CA GLU A 375 -3.83 -29.86 -13.43
C GLU A 375 -4.28 -29.40 -12.04
N ARG A 376 -3.82 -30.07 -10.98
CA ARG A 376 -4.23 -29.83 -9.59
C ARG A 376 -3.90 -28.43 -9.10
N ILE A 377 -2.65 -27.98 -9.24
CA ILE A 377 -2.21 -26.69 -8.67
C ILE A 377 -2.86 -25.46 -9.32
N PRO A 378 -2.89 -25.33 -10.65
CA PRO A 378 -3.59 -24.22 -11.29
C PRO A 378 -5.09 -24.22 -10.97
N TYR A 379 -5.70 -25.40 -10.88
CA TYR A 379 -7.11 -25.53 -10.49
C TYR A 379 -7.34 -25.10 -9.03
N GLU A 380 -6.55 -25.60 -8.09
CA GLU A 380 -6.58 -25.21 -6.67
C GLU A 380 -6.55 -23.68 -6.52
N LEU A 381 -5.66 -22.99 -7.25
CA LEU A 381 -5.61 -21.52 -7.25
C LEU A 381 -6.89 -20.87 -7.78
N CYS A 382 -7.47 -21.40 -8.86
CA CYS A 382 -8.74 -20.90 -9.39
C CYS A 382 -9.89 -21.05 -8.39
N VAL A 383 -9.94 -22.18 -7.67
CA VAL A 383 -10.92 -22.42 -6.61
C VAL A 383 -10.78 -21.39 -5.49
N LEU A 384 -9.56 -21.07 -5.06
CA LEU A 384 -9.33 -20.05 -4.02
C LEU A 384 -9.75 -18.64 -4.46
N VAL A 385 -9.49 -18.29 -5.72
CA VAL A 385 -9.93 -16.99 -6.27
C VAL A 385 -11.46 -16.91 -6.30
N SER A 386 -12.11 -17.98 -6.76
CA SER A 386 -13.57 -18.05 -6.83
C SER A 386 -14.22 -18.08 -5.44
N LEU A 387 -13.65 -18.81 -4.47
CA LEU A 387 -14.08 -18.80 -3.07
C LEU A 387 -13.92 -17.41 -2.45
N ARG A 388 -12.78 -16.73 -2.66
CA ARG A 388 -12.58 -15.35 -2.20
C ARG A 388 -13.66 -14.42 -2.73
N ASP A 389 -13.94 -14.50 -4.02
CA ASP A 389 -14.93 -13.63 -4.67
C ASP A 389 -16.35 -13.93 -4.16
N ALA A 390 -16.70 -15.21 -3.94
CA ALA A 390 -17.97 -15.63 -3.36
C ALA A 390 -18.13 -15.19 -1.89
N LEU A 391 -17.10 -15.35 -1.05
CA LEU A 391 -17.06 -14.87 0.33
C LEU A 391 -17.23 -13.35 0.42
N ARG A 392 -16.59 -12.60 -0.49
CA ARG A 392 -16.71 -11.12 -0.54
C ARG A 392 -18.14 -10.67 -0.87
N ARG A 393 -18.86 -11.47 -1.66
CA ARG A 393 -20.26 -11.23 -2.01
C ARG A 393 -21.24 -11.84 -1.01
N ARG A 394 -20.74 -12.64 -0.05
CA ARG A 394 -21.52 -13.44 0.92
C ARG A 394 -22.46 -14.45 0.26
N GLU A 395 -22.14 -14.85 -0.96
CA GLU A 395 -22.82 -15.96 -1.66
C GLU A 395 -22.41 -17.31 -1.05
N ILE A 396 -21.17 -17.38 -0.57
CA ILE A 396 -20.68 -18.39 0.36
C ILE A 396 -20.38 -17.66 1.68
N TRP A 397 -20.75 -18.26 2.80
CA TRP A 397 -20.53 -17.70 4.14
C TRP A 397 -19.98 -18.73 5.12
N VAL A 398 -19.50 -18.23 6.24
CA VAL A 398 -18.92 -19.02 7.33
C VAL A 398 -19.79 -18.87 8.58
N PRO A 399 -20.42 -19.95 9.09
CA PRO A 399 -21.14 -19.91 10.35
C PRO A 399 -20.28 -19.38 11.50
N GLY A 400 -20.84 -18.51 12.34
CA GLY A 400 -20.12 -17.88 13.45
C GLY A 400 -19.19 -16.72 13.07
N ALA A 401 -18.93 -16.47 11.77
CA ALA A 401 -18.07 -15.37 11.35
C ALA A 401 -18.87 -14.07 11.17
N ASN A 402 -18.65 -13.04 12.00
CA ASN A 402 -19.47 -11.82 11.99
C ASN A 402 -19.54 -11.12 10.60
N ARG A 403 -18.41 -10.74 9.99
CA ARG A 403 -18.43 -9.99 8.71
C ARG A 403 -18.67 -10.87 7.46
N TRP A 404 -18.63 -12.20 7.60
CA TRP A 404 -18.80 -13.20 6.53
C TRP A 404 -19.94 -14.18 6.88
N ARG A 405 -20.93 -13.74 7.67
CA ARG A 405 -22.11 -14.53 8.07
C ARG A 405 -23.12 -14.64 6.94
N ASN A 406 -24.14 -15.46 7.16
CA ASN A 406 -25.29 -15.57 6.28
C ASN A 406 -25.93 -14.18 6.06
N PRO A 407 -26.06 -13.72 4.81
CA PRO A 407 -26.70 -12.42 4.53
C PRO A 407 -28.18 -12.40 4.89
N GLU A 408 -28.88 -13.54 4.95
CA GLU A 408 -30.28 -13.59 5.38
C GLU A 408 -30.44 -13.21 6.86
N ASP A 409 -29.42 -13.45 7.69
CA ASP A 409 -29.41 -13.05 9.10
C ASP A 409 -29.30 -11.52 9.28
N ASP A 410 -29.04 -10.77 8.20
CA ASP A 410 -29.05 -9.31 8.20
C ASP A 410 -30.46 -8.72 7.94
N LEU A 411 -31.44 -9.56 7.55
CA LEU A 411 -32.82 -9.14 7.31
C LEU A 411 -33.62 -9.08 8.62
N PRO A 412 -34.68 -8.24 8.68
CA PRO A 412 -35.65 -8.29 9.78
C PRO A 412 -36.23 -9.70 9.95
N PRO A 413 -36.43 -10.20 11.19
CA PRO A 413 -36.99 -11.53 11.42
C PRO A 413 -38.39 -11.75 10.80
N ASP A 414 -39.12 -10.67 10.56
CA ASP A 414 -40.46 -10.64 9.97
C ASP A 414 -40.44 -10.23 8.47
N PHE A 415 -39.26 -10.26 7.82
CA PHE A 415 -39.11 -9.74 6.46
C PHE A 415 -40.00 -10.42 5.43
N GLU A 416 -40.09 -11.76 5.46
CA GLU A 416 -40.93 -12.51 4.53
C GLU A 416 -42.42 -12.21 4.73
N ASP A 417 -42.87 -12.07 5.98
CA ASP A 417 -44.26 -11.82 6.32
C ASP A 417 -44.70 -10.37 6.02
N ASN A 418 -43.77 -9.41 6.10
CA ASN A 418 -44.03 -7.97 5.97
C ASN A 418 -43.24 -7.31 4.82
N ARG A 419 -42.97 -8.07 3.76
CA ARG A 419 -42.12 -7.64 2.64
C ARG A 419 -42.64 -6.36 1.97
N ASP A 420 -43.96 -6.20 1.87
CA ASP A 420 -44.60 -5.01 1.33
C ASP A 420 -44.32 -3.75 2.16
N VAL A 421 -44.52 -3.84 3.47
CA VAL A 421 -44.26 -2.74 4.42
C VAL A 421 -42.80 -2.30 4.36
N HIS A 422 -41.87 -3.25 4.31
CA HIS A 422 -40.43 -2.97 4.25
C HIS A 422 -40.03 -2.28 2.95
N TYR A 423 -40.56 -2.71 1.80
CA TYR A 423 -40.29 -2.10 0.50
C TYR A 423 -40.91 -0.71 0.35
N ASP A 424 -42.12 -0.51 0.88
CA ASP A 424 -42.77 0.81 0.92
C ASP A 424 -41.99 1.80 1.79
N ALA A 425 -41.46 1.34 2.94
CA ALA A 425 -40.64 2.17 3.82
C ALA A 425 -39.38 2.71 3.12
N ILE A 426 -38.75 1.92 2.25
CA ILE A 426 -37.58 2.35 1.44
C ILE A 426 -37.97 2.95 0.08
N ARG A 427 -39.27 3.05 -0.21
CA ARG A 427 -39.85 3.58 -1.46
C ARG A 427 -39.32 2.87 -2.70
N GLN A 428 -39.19 1.54 -2.63
CA GLN A 428 -38.76 0.71 -3.75
C GLN A 428 -39.89 -0.22 -4.19
N PRO A 429 -40.00 -0.53 -5.50
CA PRO A 429 -40.99 -1.50 -5.96
C PRO A 429 -40.55 -2.92 -5.55
N GLN A 430 -41.52 -3.77 -5.24
CA GLN A 430 -41.26 -5.20 -4.95
C GLN A 430 -40.81 -5.98 -6.19
N ASP A 431 -41.27 -5.53 -7.36
CA ASP A 431 -40.98 -6.08 -8.68
C ASP A 431 -39.59 -5.58 -9.15
N PRO A 432 -38.60 -6.49 -9.29
CA PRO A 432 -37.24 -6.12 -9.66
C PRO A 432 -37.15 -5.60 -11.10
N GLU A 433 -37.97 -6.08 -12.03
CA GLU A 433 -38.01 -5.59 -13.41
C GLU A 433 -38.46 -4.13 -13.46
N LYS A 434 -39.45 -3.74 -12.64
CA LYS A 434 -39.86 -2.33 -12.51
C LYS A 434 -38.73 -1.46 -11.98
N PHE A 435 -38.01 -1.91 -10.95
CA PHE A 435 -36.86 -1.19 -10.40
C PHE A 435 -35.79 -0.97 -11.48
N ILE A 436 -35.34 -2.04 -12.12
CA ILE A 436 -34.29 -2.01 -13.15
C ILE A 436 -34.72 -1.15 -14.33
N GLY A 437 -35.96 -1.31 -14.82
CA GLY A 437 -36.51 -0.52 -15.92
C GLY A 437 -36.50 0.97 -15.61
N SER A 438 -36.89 1.36 -14.38
CA SER A 438 -36.88 2.77 -13.95
C SER A 438 -35.47 3.37 -13.93
N LEU A 439 -34.46 2.61 -13.49
CA LEU A 439 -33.06 3.03 -13.47
C LEU A 439 -32.51 3.20 -14.89
N GLN A 440 -32.75 2.23 -15.77
CA GLN A 440 -32.35 2.31 -17.17
C GLN A 440 -32.96 3.52 -17.87
N LYS A 441 -34.26 3.78 -17.63
CA LYS A 441 -34.95 4.95 -18.18
C LYS A 441 -34.29 6.26 -17.72
N ARG A 442 -34.09 6.41 -16.40
CA ARG A 442 -33.42 7.60 -15.83
C ARG A 442 -32.01 7.81 -16.38
N LEU A 443 -31.25 6.73 -16.57
CA LEU A 443 -29.92 6.80 -17.17
C LEU A 443 -29.99 7.31 -18.61
N ARG A 444 -30.86 6.72 -19.45
CA ARG A 444 -31.04 7.15 -20.85
C ARG A 444 -31.46 8.61 -20.93
N GLU A 445 -32.46 9.04 -20.15
CA GLU A 445 -32.93 10.43 -20.10
C GLU A 445 -31.84 11.41 -19.63
N ALA A 446 -31.00 11.01 -18.68
CA ALA A 446 -29.87 11.84 -18.24
C ALA A 446 -28.79 11.96 -19.31
N LEU A 447 -28.46 10.86 -20.01
CA LEU A 447 -27.50 10.87 -21.12
C LEU A 447 -28.00 11.72 -22.29
N THR A 448 -29.27 11.58 -22.69
CA THR A 448 -29.86 12.42 -23.74
C THR A 448 -29.82 13.90 -23.37
N ARG A 449 -30.17 14.27 -22.13
CA ARG A 449 -30.06 15.66 -21.68
C ARG A 449 -28.64 16.19 -21.71
N PHE A 450 -27.66 15.37 -21.32
CA PHE A 450 -26.26 15.75 -21.34
C PHE A 450 -25.75 15.96 -22.78
N ASP A 451 -26.12 15.06 -23.69
CA ASP A 451 -25.78 15.13 -25.12
C ASP A 451 -26.34 16.41 -25.76
N THR A 452 -27.64 16.68 -25.58
CA THR A 452 -28.25 17.94 -26.05
C THR A 452 -27.60 19.18 -25.43
N ALA A 453 -27.22 19.14 -24.15
CA ALA A 453 -26.56 20.26 -23.50
C ALA A 453 -25.15 20.51 -24.06
N LEU A 454 -24.43 19.46 -24.46
CA LEU A 454 -23.13 19.56 -25.14
C LEU A 454 -23.28 20.22 -26.52
N GLU A 455 -24.25 19.78 -27.32
CA GLU A 455 -24.52 20.36 -28.64
C GLU A 455 -24.91 21.84 -28.56
N LEU A 456 -25.72 22.21 -27.57
CA LEU A 456 -26.19 23.58 -27.38
C LEU A 456 -25.20 24.46 -26.60
N GLY A 457 -24.08 23.93 -26.11
CA GLY A 457 -23.12 24.67 -25.29
C GLY A 457 -23.67 25.14 -23.94
N THR A 458 -24.68 24.46 -23.39
CA THR A 458 -25.40 24.86 -22.16
C THR A 458 -25.05 23.99 -20.95
N THR A 459 -23.96 23.22 -21.02
CA THR A 459 -23.54 22.27 -19.96
C THR A 459 -23.13 22.92 -18.64
N GLY A 460 -22.99 24.26 -18.59
CA GLY A 460 -22.52 24.96 -17.39
C GLY A 460 -21.04 24.74 -17.10
N GLY A 461 -20.23 24.49 -18.14
CA GLY A 461 -18.78 24.32 -18.04
C GLY A 461 -18.29 22.87 -18.01
N VAL A 462 -19.11 21.92 -18.46
CA VAL A 462 -18.67 20.53 -18.70
C VAL A 462 -18.28 20.37 -20.17
N ASP A 463 -17.05 19.92 -20.40
CA ASP A 463 -16.46 19.74 -21.73
C ASP A 463 -15.96 18.30 -21.89
N ILE A 464 -15.92 17.80 -23.13
CA ILE A 464 -15.19 16.59 -23.48
C ILE A 464 -13.84 17.02 -24.09
N ILE A 465 -12.75 16.77 -23.36
CA ILE A 465 -11.37 17.06 -23.77
C ILE A 465 -10.63 15.77 -24.12
N LYS A 466 -9.43 15.85 -24.70
CA LYS A 466 -8.53 14.69 -24.84
C LYS A 466 -7.49 14.68 -23.74
N LYS A 467 -7.31 13.52 -23.09
CA LYS A 467 -6.24 13.30 -22.12
C LYS A 467 -5.55 11.97 -22.43
N HIS A 468 -4.22 12.01 -22.66
CA HIS A 468 -3.44 10.85 -23.12
C HIS A 468 -4.00 10.18 -24.39
N GLY A 469 -4.59 10.97 -25.29
CA GLY A 469 -5.18 10.47 -26.54
C GLY A 469 -6.63 9.97 -26.41
N GLU A 470 -7.16 9.85 -25.20
CA GLU A 470 -8.52 9.34 -24.95
C GLU A 470 -9.50 10.48 -24.60
N PRO A 471 -10.81 10.33 -24.92
CA PRO A 471 -11.84 11.28 -24.51
C PRO A 471 -11.96 11.33 -22.99
N TRP A 472 -12.03 12.53 -22.43
CA TRP A 472 -12.08 12.76 -20.98
C TRP A 472 -13.08 13.87 -20.65
N ILE A 473 -13.96 13.61 -19.68
CA ILE A 473 -14.93 14.61 -19.22
C ILE A 473 -14.23 15.58 -18.25
N LYS A 474 -14.19 16.85 -18.62
CA LYS A 474 -13.74 17.96 -17.77
C LYS A 474 -14.97 18.65 -17.20
N VAL A 475 -15.09 18.69 -15.88
CA VAL A 475 -16.10 19.50 -15.18
C VAL A 475 -15.39 20.73 -14.63
N SER A 476 -15.76 21.92 -15.11
CA SER A 476 -15.21 23.15 -14.59
C SER A 476 -15.62 23.38 -13.13
N PRO A 477 -14.73 23.87 -12.27
CA PRO A 477 -15.11 24.27 -10.92
C PRO A 477 -16.23 25.31 -10.97
N LEU A 478 -17.14 25.29 -9.99
CA LEU A 478 -18.12 26.35 -9.83
C LEU A 478 -17.39 27.69 -9.64
N GLY A 479 -17.85 28.73 -10.33
CA GLY A 479 -17.35 30.08 -10.12
C GLY A 479 -17.56 30.52 -8.67
N LYS A 480 -16.66 31.37 -8.17
CA LYS A 480 -16.85 32.01 -6.86
C LYS A 480 -18.13 32.83 -6.91
N GLN A 481 -19.08 32.54 -6.02
CA GLN A 481 -20.28 33.37 -5.88
C GLN A 481 -19.88 34.75 -5.37
N GLU A 482 -20.49 35.79 -5.92
CA GLU A 482 -20.34 37.14 -5.38
C GLU A 482 -20.86 37.17 -3.94
N GLU A 483 -20.10 37.87 -3.09
CA GLU A 483 -20.44 37.94 -1.68
C GLU A 483 -21.58 38.96 -1.49
N PRO A 484 -22.73 38.58 -0.89
CA PRO A 484 -23.83 39.51 -0.69
C PRO A 484 -23.42 40.69 0.20
N GLU A 485 -23.90 41.91 -0.10
CA GLU A 485 -23.61 43.11 0.69
C GLU A 485 -23.95 42.95 2.17
N ASN A 486 -25.07 42.29 2.46
CA ASN A 486 -25.50 41.98 3.83
C ASN A 486 -24.50 41.10 4.59
N LEU A 487 -23.83 40.17 3.90
CA LEU A 487 -22.82 39.31 4.52
C LEU A 487 -21.54 40.10 4.84
N VAL A 488 -21.18 41.04 3.97
CA VAL A 488 -20.06 41.97 4.22
C VAL A 488 -20.35 42.84 5.45
N ALA A 489 -21.54 43.45 5.51
CA ALA A 489 -21.96 44.24 6.67
C ALA A 489 -22.00 43.41 7.97
N LEU A 490 -22.47 42.16 7.89
CA LEU A 490 -22.50 41.26 9.04
C LEU A 490 -21.10 40.89 9.52
N LYS A 491 -20.16 40.58 8.62
CA LYS A 491 -18.75 40.32 8.96
C LYS A 491 -18.12 41.52 9.65
N ALA A 492 -18.34 42.72 9.12
CA ALA A 492 -17.84 43.96 9.72
C ALA A 492 -18.41 44.19 11.13
N GLU A 493 -19.70 43.92 11.35
CA GLU A 493 -20.30 44.05 12.68
C GLU A 493 -19.79 42.98 13.66
N ILE A 494 -19.57 41.74 13.19
CA ILE A 494 -18.95 40.68 14.01
C ILE A 494 -17.54 41.09 14.42
N GLU A 495 -16.73 41.59 13.48
CA GLU A 495 -15.37 42.06 13.76
C GLU A 495 -15.36 43.29 14.67
N ARG A 496 -16.29 44.23 14.49
CA ARG A 496 -16.44 45.40 15.36
C ARG A 496 -16.80 45.00 16.80
N ARG A 497 -17.67 44.00 16.97
CA ARG A 497 -18.20 43.60 18.28
C ARG A 497 -17.27 42.69 19.06
N TRP A 498 -16.60 41.76 18.38
CA TRP A 498 -15.79 40.72 19.03
C TRP A 498 -14.30 40.77 18.66
N GLY A 499 -13.92 41.53 17.64
CA GLY A 499 -12.54 41.61 17.17
C GLY A 499 -11.99 40.27 16.67
N THR A 500 -10.67 40.16 16.68
CA THR A 500 -9.95 38.91 16.41
C THR A 500 -9.83 38.11 17.70
N ILE A 501 -10.42 36.91 17.72
CA ILE A 501 -10.33 35.98 18.85
C ILE A 501 -9.26 34.93 18.58
N ASP A 502 -8.36 34.71 19.54
CA ASP A 502 -7.38 33.64 19.45
C ASP A 502 -8.04 32.26 19.56
N LEU A 503 -7.67 31.34 18.68
CA LEU A 503 -8.25 30.00 18.64
C LEU A 503 -8.06 29.23 19.97
N ILE A 504 -6.99 29.51 20.71
CA ILE A 504 -6.77 28.92 22.04
C ILE A 504 -7.76 29.43 23.08
N ASP A 505 -8.24 30.67 22.95
CA ASP A 505 -9.26 31.23 23.84
C ASP A 505 -10.63 30.61 23.56
N ILE A 506 -10.94 30.31 22.30
CA ILE A 506 -12.13 29.50 21.96
C ILE A 506 -12.05 28.12 22.62
N LEU A 507 -10.88 27.47 22.57
CA LEU A 507 -10.69 26.15 23.20
C LEU A 507 -10.80 26.23 24.73
N LYS A 508 -10.26 27.29 25.35
CA LYS A 508 -10.38 27.55 26.79
C LYS A 508 -11.83 27.80 27.21
N GLU A 509 -12.59 28.57 26.44
CA GLU A 509 -14.00 28.87 26.71
C GLU A 509 -14.86 27.61 26.55
N ALA A 510 -14.63 26.82 25.50
CA ALA A 510 -15.29 25.54 25.31
C ALA A 510 -15.00 24.57 26.47
N GLU A 511 -13.77 24.57 26.97
CA GLU A 511 -13.45 23.80 28.17
C GLU A 511 -14.17 24.35 29.41
N PHE A 512 -14.19 25.67 29.61
CA PHE A 512 -14.84 26.28 30.76
C PHE A 512 -16.33 25.97 30.81
N ALA A 513 -17.00 26.05 29.65
CA ALA A 513 -18.43 25.78 29.51
C ALA A 513 -18.78 24.29 29.67
N THR A 514 -17.91 23.38 29.23
CA THR A 514 -18.26 21.95 29.13
C THR A 514 -17.55 21.07 30.15
N GLY A 515 -16.36 21.44 30.61
CA GLY A 515 -15.46 20.64 31.44
C GLY A 515 -14.88 19.41 30.75
N PHE A 516 -14.80 19.39 29.41
CA PHE A 516 -14.44 18.19 28.63
C PHE A 516 -13.05 17.60 28.98
N THR A 517 -12.14 18.40 29.55
CA THR A 517 -10.81 17.91 29.97
C THR A 517 -10.89 16.87 31.10
N GLY A 518 -12.00 16.82 31.84
CA GLY A 518 -12.26 15.80 32.86
C GLY A 518 -12.39 14.37 32.32
N GLU A 519 -12.63 14.20 31.01
CA GLU A 519 -12.73 12.89 30.36
C GLU A 519 -11.36 12.28 30.03
N PHE A 520 -10.27 13.03 30.23
CA PHE A 520 -8.92 12.56 29.98
C PHE A 520 -8.36 11.87 31.22
N THR A 521 -8.72 10.60 31.42
CA THR A 521 -8.20 9.76 32.51
C THR A 521 -6.80 9.20 32.20
N SER A 522 -5.92 9.14 33.20
CA SER A 522 -4.57 8.60 33.03
C SER A 522 -4.57 7.10 32.71
N VAL A 523 -3.66 6.64 31.85
CA VAL A 523 -3.36 5.20 31.67
C VAL A 523 -2.44 4.63 32.75
N ALA A 524 -1.84 5.48 33.59
CA ALA A 524 -0.95 5.05 34.66
C ALA A 524 -1.72 4.63 35.93
N THR A 525 -1.16 3.67 36.67
CA THR A 525 -1.72 3.12 37.91
C THR A 525 -1.85 4.15 39.05
N ARG A 526 -1.13 5.27 38.97
CA ARG A 526 -1.18 6.35 39.98
C ARG A 526 -1.15 7.72 39.31
N GLU A 527 -2.06 8.60 39.73
CA GLU A 527 -2.14 9.98 39.28
C GLU A 527 -1.66 10.93 40.39
N ALA A 528 -0.69 11.80 40.09
CA ALA A 528 -0.06 12.70 41.07
C ALA A 528 0.06 14.15 40.55
N VAL A 529 -0.86 14.59 39.68
CA VAL A 529 -0.86 15.94 39.11
C VAL A 529 -2.12 16.69 39.57
N PRO A 530 -2.00 17.93 40.11
CA PRO A 530 -3.17 18.73 40.45
C PRO A 530 -4.06 19.01 39.24
N LYS A 531 -5.39 18.90 39.39
CA LYS A 531 -6.36 19.03 38.29
C LYS A 531 -6.23 20.33 37.49
N ALA A 532 -6.00 21.46 38.17
CA ALA A 532 -5.84 22.76 37.51
C ALA A 532 -4.59 22.80 36.59
N VAL A 533 -3.51 22.16 37.02
CA VAL A 533 -2.27 22.05 36.24
C VAL A 533 -2.47 21.12 35.04
N LEU A 534 -3.14 19.97 35.26
CA LEU A 534 -3.46 19.03 34.19
C LEU A 534 -4.37 19.66 33.12
N ARG A 535 -5.43 20.37 33.53
CA ARG A 535 -6.34 21.11 32.64
C ARG A 535 -5.58 22.05 31.71
N ARG A 536 -4.68 22.89 32.27
CA ARG A 536 -3.83 23.80 31.48
C ARG A 536 -2.98 23.05 30.46
N ARG A 537 -2.32 21.96 30.88
CA ARG A 537 -1.44 21.18 30.00
C ARG A 537 -2.22 20.47 28.89
N LEU A 538 -3.41 19.93 29.20
CA LEU A 538 -4.28 19.30 28.22
C LEU A 538 -4.74 20.30 27.15
N LEU A 539 -5.12 21.53 27.54
CA LEU A 539 -5.49 22.58 26.58
C LEU A 539 -4.34 22.90 25.62
N LEU A 540 -3.11 23.02 26.11
CA LEU A 540 -1.92 23.26 25.28
C LEU A 540 -1.64 22.09 24.33
N VAL A 541 -1.75 20.84 24.82
CA VAL A 541 -1.55 19.64 24.01
C VAL A 541 -2.62 19.52 22.91
N LEU A 542 -3.89 19.72 23.26
CA LEU A 542 -4.98 19.63 22.29
C LEU A 542 -4.90 20.75 21.25
N PHE A 543 -4.52 21.96 21.66
CA PHE A 543 -4.26 23.06 20.74
C PHE A 543 -3.10 22.72 19.79
N ALA A 544 -2.00 22.18 20.31
CA ALA A 544 -0.84 21.76 19.51
C ALA A 544 -1.20 20.73 18.43
N LEU A 545 -1.97 19.71 18.82
CA LEU A 545 -2.39 18.62 17.93
C LEU A 545 -3.45 19.09 16.93
N GLY A 546 -4.46 19.84 17.39
CA GLY A 546 -5.59 20.27 16.56
C GLY A 546 -5.21 21.30 15.49
N THR A 547 -4.22 22.15 15.75
CA THR A 547 -3.71 23.13 14.77
C THR A 547 -2.61 22.57 13.87
N ASN A 548 -2.17 21.33 14.13
CA ASN A 548 -0.98 20.74 13.51
C ASN A 548 0.29 21.58 13.68
N MET A 549 0.30 22.50 14.67
CA MET A 549 1.45 23.34 14.99
C MET A 549 2.55 22.54 15.71
N GLY A 550 2.16 21.45 16.38
CA GLY A 550 3.07 20.58 17.13
C GLY A 550 3.36 21.11 18.54
N ILE A 551 3.66 20.20 19.46
CA ILE A 551 3.90 20.54 20.88
C ILE A 551 5.09 21.49 21.01
N LYS A 552 6.09 21.38 20.11
CA LYS A 552 7.31 22.21 20.10
C LYS A 552 7.00 23.66 20.07
N ARG A 553 6.23 24.01 19.05
CA ARG A 553 5.99 25.38 18.68
C ARG A 553 5.09 25.99 19.73
N VAL A 554 4.12 25.24 20.27
CA VAL A 554 3.34 25.68 21.43
C VAL A 554 4.26 25.97 22.61
N ALA A 555 5.13 25.04 23.00
CA ALA A 555 6.03 25.23 24.14
C ALA A 555 7.06 26.36 23.94
N ALA A 556 7.55 26.56 22.72
CA ALA A 556 8.57 27.56 22.39
C ALA A 556 7.98 28.97 22.18
N THR A 557 6.77 29.09 21.63
CA THR A 557 6.13 30.39 21.36
C THR A 557 5.22 30.85 22.51
N GLY A 558 4.81 29.93 23.38
CA GLY A 558 3.89 30.21 24.46
C GLY A 558 4.57 30.75 25.73
N LYS A 559 4.12 31.92 26.20
CA LYS A 559 4.48 32.46 27.53
C LYS A 559 3.71 31.80 28.67
N HIS A 560 3.53 30.48 28.63
CA HIS A 560 2.71 29.73 29.60
C HIS A 560 3.52 28.98 30.67
N GLY A 561 4.85 28.91 30.54
CA GLY A 561 5.74 28.34 31.55
C GLY A 561 5.65 26.82 31.71
N GLU A 562 5.16 26.09 30.70
CA GLU A 562 5.17 24.61 30.68
C GLU A 562 6.25 24.16 29.72
N SER A 563 7.11 23.25 30.16
CA SER A 563 8.11 22.68 29.28
C SER A 563 7.47 21.71 28.29
N GLU A 564 8.10 21.62 27.14
CA GLU A 564 7.68 20.72 26.09
C GLU A 564 7.65 19.24 26.53
N ALA A 565 8.64 18.81 27.33
CA ALA A 565 8.70 17.48 27.94
C ALA A 565 7.45 17.14 28.75
N VAL A 566 6.97 18.12 29.52
CA VAL A 566 5.78 17.98 30.35
C VAL A 566 4.53 17.82 29.48
N LEU A 567 4.41 18.61 28.41
CA LEU A 567 3.28 18.52 27.48
C LEU A 567 3.28 17.18 26.72
N ARG A 568 4.45 16.68 26.30
CA ARG A 568 4.59 15.34 25.68
C ARG A 568 4.22 14.21 26.63
N ARG A 569 4.63 14.30 27.90
CA ARG A 569 4.21 13.35 28.94
C ARG A 569 2.69 13.37 29.14
N VAL A 570 2.08 14.56 29.18
CA VAL A 570 0.61 14.67 29.28
C VAL A 570 -0.09 14.07 28.06
N ARG A 571 0.42 14.34 26.85
CA ARG A 571 -0.07 13.68 25.63
C ARG A 571 -0.03 12.15 25.77
N HIS A 572 1.10 11.59 26.19
CA HIS A 572 1.26 10.14 26.29
C HIS A 572 0.35 9.49 27.35
N LEU A 573 0.25 10.11 28.53
CA LEU A 573 -0.48 9.54 29.66
C LEU A 573 -1.99 9.73 29.60
N PHE A 574 -2.46 10.81 28.95
CA PHE A 574 -3.86 11.21 29.02
C PHE A 574 -4.54 11.26 27.66
N VAL A 575 -3.82 11.49 26.55
CA VAL A 575 -4.42 11.63 25.22
C VAL A 575 -4.39 10.29 24.49
N ASN A 576 -5.49 9.56 24.57
CA ASN A 576 -5.73 8.33 23.83
C ASN A 576 -7.09 8.38 23.12
N ARG A 577 -7.37 7.39 22.26
CA ARG A 577 -8.60 7.32 21.46
C ARG A 577 -9.87 7.30 22.32
N THR A 578 -9.86 6.59 23.43
CA THR A 578 -11.01 6.44 24.33
C THR A 578 -11.35 7.78 24.98
N ASN A 579 -10.35 8.45 25.55
CA ASN A 579 -10.50 9.74 26.21
C ASN A 579 -10.92 10.83 25.22
N LEU A 580 -10.32 10.87 24.02
CA LEU A 580 -10.71 11.80 22.97
C LEU A 580 -12.17 11.60 22.55
N ARG A 581 -12.63 10.35 22.44
CA ARG A 581 -14.04 10.05 22.13
C ARG A 581 -14.96 10.53 23.25
N ALA A 582 -14.65 10.26 24.51
CA ALA A 582 -15.47 10.72 25.64
C ALA A 582 -15.54 12.25 25.71
N ALA A 583 -14.40 12.95 25.52
CA ALA A 583 -14.35 14.40 25.45
C ALA A 583 -15.18 14.97 24.28
N LEU A 584 -15.11 14.33 23.10
CA LEU A 584 -15.92 14.71 21.94
C LEU A 584 -17.42 14.56 22.21
N VAL A 585 -17.85 13.46 22.84
CA VAL A 585 -19.25 13.25 23.24
C VAL A 585 -19.75 14.41 24.09
N ARG A 586 -18.94 14.80 25.09
CA ARG A 586 -19.28 15.87 26.01
C ARG A 586 -19.39 17.22 25.30
N LEU A 587 -18.44 17.54 24.42
CA LEU A 587 -18.48 18.76 23.58
C LEU A 587 -19.71 18.78 22.67
N VAL A 588 -19.95 17.70 21.92
CA VAL A 588 -21.07 17.59 20.97
C VAL A 588 -22.41 17.75 21.67
N ASN A 589 -22.62 17.07 22.81
CA ASN A 589 -23.86 17.19 23.57
C ASN A 589 -24.07 18.60 24.12
N ALA A 590 -23.01 19.25 24.61
CA ALA A 590 -23.10 20.62 25.08
C ALA A 590 -23.41 21.61 23.95
N THR A 591 -22.82 21.42 22.76
CA THR A 591 -23.15 22.22 21.57
C THR A 591 -24.61 22.03 21.16
N PHE A 592 -25.14 20.80 21.20
CA PHE A 592 -26.56 20.57 20.91
C PHE A 592 -27.50 21.18 21.95
N ALA A 593 -27.10 21.23 23.22
CA ALA A 593 -27.89 21.88 24.27
C ALA A 593 -27.90 23.41 24.13
N ALA A 594 -26.78 24.01 23.71
CA ALA A 594 -26.64 25.47 23.60
C ALA A 594 -27.14 26.05 22.27
N ARG A 595 -27.25 25.24 21.20
CA ARG A 595 -27.59 25.76 19.87
C ARG A 595 -29.06 26.16 19.76
N ASP A 596 -29.30 27.14 18.90
CA ASP A 596 -30.64 27.48 18.42
C ASP A 596 -31.02 26.59 17.22
N ALA A 597 -32.06 25.76 17.41
CA ALA A 597 -32.55 24.84 16.38
C ALA A 597 -33.18 25.56 15.17
N ALA A 598 -33.67 26.79 15.32
CA ALA A 598 -34.26 27.55 14.21
C ALA A 598 -33.21 27.85 13.13
N TRP A 599 -32.00 28.22 13.55
CA TRP A 599 -30.90 28.56 12.65
C TRP A 599 -30.07 27.34 12.25
N TRP A 600 -29.76 26.47 13.20
CA TRP A 600 -28.81 25.37 13.02
C TRP A 600 -29.45 24.00 12.82
N GLY A 601 -30.78 23.88 12.97
CA GLY A 601 -31.52 22.62 12.80
C GLY A 601 -31.49 21.73 14.04
N GLU A 602 -32.18 20.59 13.97
CA GLU A 602 -32.38 19.66 15.10
C GLU A 602 -31.38 18.50 15.18
N GLY A 603 -30.39 18.38 14.27
CA GLY A 603 -29.34 17.37 14.45
C GLY A 603 -29.75 15.93 14.17
N THR A 604 -30.84 15.73 13.42
CA THR A 604 -31.44 14.41 13.19
C THR A 604 -30.79 13.63 12.02
N ALA A 605 -29.91 14.27 11.25
CA ALA A 605 -29.23 13.65 10.12
C ALA A 605 -27.77 14.11 10.02
N CYS A 606 -26.91 13.25 9.52
CA CYS A 606 -25.51 13.53 9.29
C CYS A 606 -25.09 13.08 7.88
N ALA A 607 -24.23 13.89 7.26
CA ALA A 607 -23.50 13.53 6.06
C ALA A 607 -22.20 12.82 6.46
N SER A 608 -21.81 11.81 5.69
CA SER A 608 -20.59 11.07 5.96
C SER A 608 -19.75 10.89 4.70
N ASP A 609 -18.46 11.19 4.81
CA ASP A 609 -17.51 11.08 3.70
C ASP A 609 -16.10 10.81 4.22
N SER A 610 -15.27 10.24 3.36
CA SER A 610 -13.89 9.92 3.66
C SER A 610 -12.93 10.95 3.05
N LYS A 611 -11.93 11.38 3.82
CA LYS A 611 -10.87 12.27 3.32
C LYS A 611 -9.51 11.64 3.56
N LYS A 612 -8.67 11.65 2.52
CA LYS A 612 -7.27 11.27 2.65
C LYS A 612 -6.50 12.35 3.41
N PHE A 613 -5.82 11.95 4.47
CA PHE A 613 -4.73 12.71 5.06
C PHE A 613 -3.41 12.18 4.49
N GLY A 614 -2.71 13.03 3.74
CA GLY A 614 -1.44 12.68 3.11
C GLY A 614 -0.34 12.47 4.13
N SER A 615 0.54 11.50 3.86
CA SER A 615 1.80 11.32 4.58
C SER A 615 2.96 11.60 3.64
N TRP A 616 4.04 12.17 4.16
CA TRP A 616 5.26 12.42 3.39
C TRP A 616 6.09 11.15 3.17
N SER A 617 5.90 10.13 4.01
CA SER A 617 6.57 8.84 3.93
C SER A 617 5.59 7.68 4.12
N SER A 618 5.92 6.52 3.54
CA SER A 618 5.18 5.27 3.76
C SER A 618 5.62 4.66 5.10
N ASN A 619 4.69 4.51 6.04
CA ASN A 619 4.85 3.77 7.28
C ASN A 619 3.79 2.66 7.40
N PHE A 620 3.84 1.85 8.46
CA PHE A 620 2.92 0.72 8.69
C PHE A 620 1.41 1.09 8.66
N MET A 621 1.06 2.35 8.89
CA MET A 621 -0.32 2.82 8.93
C MET A 621 -0.78 3.46 7.61
N THR A 622 0.14 3.83 6.72
CA THR A 622 -0.17 4.57 5.49
C THR A 622 -0.22 3.64 4.29
N GLU A 623 -1.29 3.74 3.50
CA GLU A 623 -1.46 2.97 2.27
C GLU A 623 -1.44 3.89 1.05
N TRP A 624 -0.98 3.37 -0.10
CA TRP A 624 -1.07 4.09 -1.36
C TRP A 624 -2.53 4.21 -1.80
N HIS A 625 -3.01 5.43 -1.98
CA HIS A 625 -4.37 5.67 -2.48
C HIS A 625 -4.36 5.94 -3.99
N GLN A 626 -5.04 5.10 -4.77
CA GLN A 626 -5.06 5.20 -6.25
C GLN A 626 -5.60 6.55 -6.77
N ARG A 627 -6.73 7.03 -6.23
CA ARG A 627 -7.33 8.33 -6.62
C ARG A 627 -6.46 9.55 -6.28
N TYR A 628 -5.85 9.57 -5.10
CA TYR A 628 -5.09 10.72 -4.58
C TYR A 628 -3.56 10.58 -4.76
N ARG A 629 -3.10 9.55 -5.49
CA ARG A 629 -1.72 9.29 -5.94
C ARG A 629 -0.64 9.64 -4.89
N GLY A 630 -0.68 8.98 -3.74
CA GLY A 630 0.34 9.12 -2.70
C GLY A 630 0.01 8.30 -1.44
N PRO A 631 0.96 8.13 -0.52
CA PRO A 631 0.73 7.49 0.77
C PRO A 631 -0.11 8.37 1.69
N GLY A 632 -0.91 7.74 2.55
CA GLY A 632 -1.73 8.44 3.54
C GLY A 632 -2.68 7.51 4.29
N VAL A 633 -3.49 8.09 5.16
CA VAL A 633 -4.59 7.42 5.86
C VAL A 633 -5.92 8.01 5.43
N MET A 634 -6.99 7.21 5.44
CA MET A 634 -8.34 7.72 5.23
C MET A 634 -8.97 7.99 6.59
N ILE A 635 -9.59 9.16 6.75
CA ILE A 635 -10.44 9.45 7.89
C ILE A 635 -11.87 9.58 7.38
N TYR A 636 -12.75 8.76 7.92
CA TYR A 636 -14.18 8.80 7.67
C TYR A 636 -14.82 9.72 8.70
N TRP A 637 -15.57 10.73 8.23
CA TRP A 637 -16.17 11.76 9.08
C TRP A 637 -17.69 11.63 9.06
N HIS A 638 -18.31 11.93 10.19
CA HIS A 638 -19.74 12.07 10.35
C HIS A 638 -20.01 13.50 10.79
N VAL A 639 -20.58 14.29 9.88
CA VAL A 639 -20.87 15.71 10.09
C VAL A 639 -22.38 15.91 10.05
N GLU A 640 -22.94 16.37 11.16
CA GLU A 640 -24.32 16.81 11.26
C GLU A 640 -24.62 17.95 10.30
N ARG A 641 -25.86 18.02 9.83
CA ARG A 641 -26.30 18.98 8.84
C ARG A 641 -25.98 20.42 9.29
N LYS A 642 -25.13 21.10 8.52
CA LYS A 642 -24.70 22.52 8.62
C LYS A 642 -23.38 22.78 9.35
N SER A 643 -23.01 22.08 10.43
CA SER A 643 -21.84 22.56 11.19
C SER A 643 -21.07 21.56 12.06
N LEU A 644 -21.68 20.52 12.64
CA LEU A 644 -21.03 19.79 13.73
C LEU A 644 -20.46 18.42 13.33
N CYS A 645 -19.15 18.23 13.46
CA CYS A 645 -18.54 16.90 13.35
C CYS A 645 -18.83 16.07 14.61
N VAL A 646 -19.67 15.03 14.48
CA VAL A 646 -20.13 14.22 15.61
C VAL A 646 -19.24 12.99 15.86
N TYR A 647 -18.63 12.45 14.81
CA TYR A 647 -17.80 11.25 14.92
C TYR A 647 -16.78 11.15 13.77
N SER A 648 -15.66 10.50 14.04
CA SER A 648 -14.68 10.17 13.01
C SER A 648 -13.95 8.88 13.30
N GLN A 649 -13.44 8.24 12.25
CA GLN A 649 -12.68 7.00 12.37
C GLN A 649 -11.64 6.84 11.27
N LEU A 650 -10.51 6.26 11.67
CA LEU A 650 -9.44 5.88 10.75
C LEU A 650 -9.86 4.67 9.93
N LYS A 651 -9.52 4.68 8.64
CA LYS A 651 -9.82 3.62 7.69
C LYS A 651 -8.63 3.40 6.76
N SER A 652 -8.44 2.16 6.31
CA SER A 652 -7.46 1.87 5.26
C SER A 652 -7.89 2.44 3.91
N CYS A 653 -6.93 2.76 3.04
CA CYS A 653 -7.20 3.31 1.70
C CYS A 653 -7.93 2.31 0.80
N SER A 654 -7.82 1.01 1.10
CA SER A 654 -8.39 -0.11 0.36
C SER A 654 -9.75 -0.63 0.88
N ALA A 655 -10.18 -0.23 2.08
CA ALA A 655 -11.42 -0.74 2.68
C ALA A 655 -12.68 -0.11 2.06
N SER A 656 -13.83 -0.77 2.22
CA SER A 656 -15.15 -0.23 1.82
C SER A 656 -15.62 0.86 2.79
N GLU A 657 -16.23 1.94 2.29
CA GLU A 657 -16.83 3.00 3.11
C GLU A 657 -18.14 2.58 3.78
N VAL A 658 -18.79 1.51 3.28
CA VAL A 658 -20.10 1.06 3.77
C VAL A 658 -20.04 0.63 5.24
N ALA A 659 -19.00 -0.12 5.63
CA ALA A 659 -18.84 -0.56 7.01
C ALA A 659 -18.63 0.63 7.96
N ALA A 660 -17.82 1.61 7.54
CA ALA A 660 -17.56 2.83 8.30
C ALA A 660 -18.84 3.67 8.46
N MET A 661 -19.64 3.79 7.39
CA MET A 661 -20.93 4.47 7.41
C MET A 661 -21.90 3.85 8.42
N ILE A 662 -22.03 2.52 8.45
CA ILE A 662 -22.92 1.80 9.35
C ILE A 662 -22.47 1.93 10.81
N GLU A 663 -21.15 1.81 11.07
CA GLU A 663 -20.59 1.89 12.42
C GLU A 663 -20.87 3.25 13.10
N GLY A 664 -20.86 4.36 12.34
CA GLY A 664 -21.20 5.67 12.88
C GLY A 664 -22.71 5.90 13.10
N GLY A 665 -23.57 4.99 12.63
CA GLY A 665 -25.02 5.03 12.85
C GLY A 665 -25.51 4.15 14.02
N LEU A 666 -24.62 3.38 14.66
CA LEU A 666 -25.01 2.47 15.74
C LEU A 666 -25.24 3.21 17.08
N PRO A 667 -26.15 2.75 17.95
CA PRO A 667 -26.52 3.44 19.21
C PRO A 667 -25.42 3.63 20.28
N GLY A 668 -24.16 3.29 20.00
CA GLY A 668 -23.01 3.48 20.90
C GLY A 668 -21.96 4.49 20.40
N SER A 669 -22.08 5.00 19.17
CA SER A 669 -21.14 5.98 18.60
C SER A 669 -21.58 7.41 18.93
N ALA A 670 -21.19 7.86 20.12
CA ALA A 670 -21.05 9.26 20.55
C ALA A 670 -22.24 10.25 20.51
N ALA A 671 -23.40 9.95 19.92
CA ALA A 671 -24.61 10.77 20.11
C ALA A 671 -25.87 9.94 19.83
N ARG A 672 -26.93 10.15 20.62
CA ARG A 672 -28.29 9.72 20.29
C ARG A 672 -28.76 10.50 19.06
N ILE A 673 -28.41 10.05 17.86
CA ILE A 673 -29.04 10.50 16.62
C ILE A 673 -30.08 9.44 16.27
N SER A 674 -31.25 9.54 16.90
CA SER A 674 -32.39 8.69 16.58
C SER A 674 -32.90 9.05 15.19
N ARG A 675 -32.78 8.09 14.24
CA ARG A 675 -33.34 8.05 12.88
C ARG A 675 -32.57 8.84 11.81
N MET A 676 -31.60 8.19 11.17
CA MET A 676 -31.14 8.56 9.83
C MET A 676 -31.97 7.86 8.74
N PRO A 677 -32.54 8.57 7.76
CA PRO A 677 -32.86 7.99 6.46
C PRO A 677 -31.57 7.92 5.63
N SER A 678 -31.09 6.71 5.36
CA SER A 678 -29.97 6.46 4.45
C SER A 678 -30.39 6.77 3.01
N VAL A 679 -29.96 7.93 2.47
CA VAL A 679 -29.99 8.15 1.01
C VAL A 679 -28.55 8.27 0.52
N PRO A 680 -28.02 7.24 -0.17
CA PRO A 680 -26.66 7.28 -0.68
C PRO A 680 -26.57 8.24 -1.88
N ARG A 681 -25.68 9.22 -1.81
CA ARG A 681 -25.03 9.76 -3.02
C ARG A 681 -23.70 9.04 -3.21
N ALA A 682 -23.78 7.74 -3.54
CA ALA A 682 -22.66 7.08 -4.20
C ALA A 682 -22.55 7.71 -5.60
N ARG A 683 -21.50 8.52 -5.82
CA ARG A 683 -21.03 8.80 -7.18
C ARG A 683 -20.40 7.50 -7.68
N TRP A 684 -21.18 6.72 -8.43
CA TRP A 684 -20.69 5.64 -9.28
C TRP A 684 -19.85 6.21 -10.42
#